data_AF-A0A4S2KNW7-F1
#
_entry.id   AF-A0A4S2KNW7-F1
#
_cell.length_a   1.000
_cell.length_b   1.000
_cell.length_c   1.000
_cell.angle_alpha   90.00
_cell.angle_beta   90.00
_cell.angle_gamma   90.00
#
_symmetry.space_group_name_H-M   'P 1'
#
loop_
_entity.id
_entity.type
_entity.pdbx_description
1 polymer ?
#
loop_
_entity_poly.entity_id
_entity_poly.type
_entity_poly.pdbx_seq_one_letter_code
_entity_poly.pdbx_strand_id
1 'polypeptide(L)'
;MSNMPTELGMFQIYNEETKALQSSDNLDDIMLICTEINEPLVKLHNVAMTDLIIDLNKVTSKTGKIVTELKTHWIVIRYVDCGDEAAAWMNKYFRKSTLRLLRAEYDIIGKRETDFMARIDTDAEAWKLFRTLTLYTVITSETLKQYDNKQYHNNQGNLTRHFKIQPNILISASPFPAFAEKNWDWMMIGNVILKKIRPTMKRYACIISHLLVIISRSLLDVLFFVQIQNIPNQTLVNKQSVNVQDINGYPQLFDKNWVKIGHVTQLYMYPLKSGGKVSISSTRCNQYGMVNWNQRMPDLQIWDGMFLVYNQKTKTIANFANYWKLVLININVSKTFMQFNAIGIDSLIIEIDKQTRKYCKVFYYSSWYGGTPTKLRDCGAKAAKWINEYLETSDLRLVQRVQRVDCNPLHEEPNFIRENWMEYNMIYSTKAEEKTEAFANVTRCVLMTTSTLDKLQKEIIHNDEHHLIRPNIVVSTSSIPYSEEDWEWIKIKNIIIRVIKPVPRYLIKPFALRFLTVFAHELYVRDKEEETAHLGVYCASFISGNLQLNDDEAFANVTRCVLMTTSTLDKLQKEIIHGDEHHLIRPNIVVSGSSIPYSEEDWEWIKIKNIIIRVIKPVPRYLIKPFALRFLTVFAHELYTRDREEETAHLGVYCASFINGHLQLNDDDTLGHIKSRTSPEIQAKAAKDVAERLLGKEISKMFIMMLDTDLGPVGKDTFKITKNPLGEIEIRGTSGVAITWGLHHYLKNYCNVHISWDGTQIALPNTLPEVYVKVISNDRFRYYQNVCTVGYSSAWWQWQQWERNIDWMALNGINLALAFTAQEAIWQRLYQELNLMKEEIDEHLGGPAFLPWARMGNIRGFGGPLSSNWHNHTIRLQHQILRRMRDLGIVPVLPAFAGHVPRAFARLFPNANMTKIDPWNKFEDKYCCPYLLEPTDPLFRMIGERFLRMYIDEFGTDHIYNCDTFNENEPSNNELIYLRNVGYSVFSAMNAVDSKAIWLMQAWLFVHDITFWTKSRVRAFLTSVPTIWYDRKNFYSMWNVFLKARYGRGNNTLYRHDVVDITRQALQLMADDIYVTILDCYNKKNITAFRSSANALLELFDDLESILASGSNFLLGTWLAQAKDMAVDEEERRSYEYNARNQITLWGPNGEIRDYANKQWSGVMADYFKPRWELFLKALEKSLVQRTKLNITEINDRIFHEIEQPFTFSTKIYPIEAKGDTIDIAMKIISKWFKGESASSSLSSSLKSSSIKTC
;
A
#
# COMPACT_ATOMS: atom_id res chain seq x y z
N MET A 1 26.74 31.76 -0.47
CA MET A 1 27.24 32.61 0.62
C MET A 1 28.26 31.81 1.41
N SER A 2 29.52 32.17 1.31
CA SER A 2 30.59 31.75 2.21
C SER A 2 31.18 33.05 2.79
N ASN A 3 31.22 33.13 4.13
CA ASN A 3 31.62 34.24 5.01
C ASN A 3 30.47 35.14 5.51
N MET A 4 29.94 34.80 6.70
CA MET A 4 29.27 35.71 7.64
C MET A 4 29.48 35.24 9.12
N PRO A 5 29.41 36.14 10.12
CA PRO A 5 29.94 35.99 11.48
C PRO A 5 29.04 35.25 12.50
N THR A 6 29.64 34.89 13.63
CA THR A 6 29.14 34.22 14.86
C THR A 6 28.64 35.25 15.90
N GLU A 7 27.35 35.36 16.32
CA GLU A 7 26.79 34.92 17.63
C GLU A 7 25.29 35.28 17.77
N LEU A 8 24.34 34.32 17.91
CA LEU A 8 22.96 34.63 17.48
C LEU A 8 21.77 34.14 18.32
N GLY A 9 21.10 35.12 18.96
CA GLY A 9 19.78 35.08 19.62
C GLY A 9 19.73 35.85 20.95
N MET A 10 19.80 37.20 20.93
CA MET A 10 20.21 37.94 22.13
C MET A 10 19.21 38.90 22.80
N PHE A 11 18.00 39.25 22.33
CA PHE A 11 17.17 40.27 23.02
C PHE A 11 15.70 39.92 23.25
N GLN A 12 15.13 40.37 24.39
CA GLN A 12 13.72 40.22 24.78
C GLN A 12 13.15 41.49 25.42
N ILE A 13 11.82 41.66 25.37
CA ILE A 13 11.11 42.78 26.00
C ILE A 13 10.62 42.35 27.38
N TYR A 14 10.93 43.17 28.36
CA TYR A 14 10.50 43.00 29.74
C TYR A 14 9.60 44.16 30.14
N ASN A 15 8.46 43.85 30.74
CA ASN A 15 7.56 44.86 31.27
C ASN A 15 7.79 44.95 32.78
N GLU A 16 8.33 46.09 33.24
CA GLU A 16 8.69 46.31 34.64
C GLU A 16 7.49 46.29 35.58
N GLU A 17 6.32 46.69 35.11
CA GLU A 17 5.09 46.77 35.91
C GLU A 17 4.54 45.37 36.22
N THR A 18 4.51 44.51 35.21
CA THR A 18 4.08 43.10 35.37
C THR A 18 5.19 42.17 35.86
N LYS A 19 6.43 42.66 35.91
CA LYS A 19 7.66 41.90 36.19
C LYS A 19 7.79 40.58 35.43
N ALA A 20 7.30 40.57 34.19
CA ALA A 20 7.25 39.38 33.35
C ALA A 20 7.96 39.65 32.02
N LEU A 21 8.69 38.64 31.55
CA LEU A 21 9.13 38.57 30.17
C LEU A 21 7.87 38.42 29.32
N GLN A 22 7.61 39.40 28.47
CA GLN A 22 6.40 39.42 27.65
C GLN A 22 6.63 38.54 26.41
N SER A 23 5.87 37.47 26.28
CA SER A 23 5.90 36.62 25.09
C SER A 23 5.23 37.32 23.90
N SER A 24 5.76 37.05 22.69
CA SER A 24 5.30 37.62 21.41
C SER A 24 3.78 37.54 21.17
N ASP A 25 3.13 36.55 21.77
CA ASP A 25 1.72 36.22 21.55
C ASP A 25 0.73 37.30 22.03
N ASN A 26 1.16 38.26 22.85
CA ASN A 26 0.29 39.31 23.42
C ASN A 26 0.56 40.72 22.88
N LEU A 27 1.42 40.87 21.87
CA LEU A 27 1.83 42.18 21.34
C LEU A 27 1.64 42.22 19.82
N ASP A 28 0.37 42.36 19.41
CA ASP A 28 -0.07 42.24 18.01
C ASP A 28 0.47 43.31 17.04
N ASP A 29 1.13 44.38 17.52
CA ASP A 29 1.50 45.54 16.71
C ASP A 29 3.01 45.91 16.80
N ILE A 30 3.91 44.92 16.93
CA ILE A 30 5.36 45.15 16.84
C ILE A 30 5.84 45.04 15.39
N MET A 31 6.09 46.17 14.74
CA MET A 31 6.75 46.23 13.43
C MET A 31 8.00 47.10 13.52
N LEU A 32 9.09 46.52 14.03
CA LEU A 32 10.41 47.16 14.03
C LEU A 32 11.42 46.24 13.36
N ILE A 33 12.03 46.74 12.29
CA ILE A 33 13.12 46.05 11.61
C ILE A 33 14.40 46.63 12.22
N CYS A 34 15.15 45.82 12.98
CA CYS A 34 16.56 46.08 13.19
C CYS A 34 17.21 46.05 11.80
N THR A 35 17.73 47.18 11.36
CA THR A 35 18.13 47.33 9.96
C THR A 35 19.56 46.84 9.71
N GLU A 36 20.43 46.93 10.71
CA GLU A 36 21.83 46.50 10.60
C GLU A 36 22.37 46.01 11.94
N ILE A 37 23.03 44.84 11.89
CA ILE A 37 23.88 44.31 12.96
C ILE A 37 25.27 44.18 12.36
N ASN A 38 26.15 45.10 12.74
CA ASN A 38 27.59 44.95 12.56
C ASN A 38 28.14 44.82 13.96
N GLU A 39 28.43 43.60 14.40
CA GLU A 39 29.03 43.41 15.72
C GLU A 39 30.22 44.37 15.91
N PRO A 40 30.25 45.11 17.03
CA PRO A 40 29.42 44.94 18.22
C PRO A 40 28.18 45.86 18.32
N LEU A 41 27.85 46.66 17.30
CA LEU A 41 26.77 47.65 17.36
C LEU A 41 25.48 47.15 16.70
N VAL A 42 24.37 47.23 17.43
CA VAL A 42 23.01 46.89 16.98
C VAL A 42 22.20 48.16 16.81
N LYS A 43 21.68 48.39 15.61
CA LYS A 43 20.92 49.60 15.30
C LYS A 43 19.43 49.29 15.10
N LEU A 44 18.58 49.97 15.88
CA LEU A 44 17.13 49.95 15.73
C LEU A 44 16.68 51.23 15.01
N HIS A 45 15.97 51.06 13.89
CA HIS A 45 15.52 52.16 13.03
C HIS A 45 13.99 52.21 12.99
N ASN A 46 13.44 53.42 12.98
CA ASN A 46 12.05 53.64 12.64
C ASN A 46 11.90 54.89 11.77
N VAL A 47 11.08 54.84 10.72
CA VAL A 47 10.92 55.94 9.76
C VAL A 47 10.47 57.25 10.42
N ALA A 48 9.81 57.19 11.58
CA ALA A 48 9.32 58.36 12.33
C ALA A 48 10.16 58.68 13.59
N MET A 49 11.23 57.94 13.90
CA MET A 49 12.06 58.17 15.08
C MET A 49 13.55 58.08 14.75
N THR A 50 14.36 58.86 15.47
CA THR A 50 15.82 58.78 15.35
C THR A 50 16.31 57.40 15.79
N ASP A 51 17.35 56.92 15.11
CA ASP A 51 17.84 55.56 15.30
C ASP A 51 18.49 55.36 16.66
N LEU A 52 18.20 54.22 17.29
CA LEU A 52 18.87 53.81 18.51
C LEU A 52 20.03 52.86 18.15
N ILE A 53 21.22 53.11 18.70
CA ILE A 53 22.39 52.25 18.53
C ILE A 53 22.77 51.66 19.90
N ILE A 54 22.80 50.34 20.00
CA ILE A 54 23.12 49.58 21.21
C ILE A 54 24.46 48.88 21.01
N ASP A 55 25.42 49.13 21.89
CA ASP A 55 26.72 48.47 21.88
C ASP A 55 26.71 47.20 22.73
N LEU A 56 26.76 46.05 22.06
CA LEU A 56 26.73 44.72 22.66
C LEU A 56 27.91 44.46 23.58
N ASN A 57 29.06 45.07 23.34
CA ASN A 57 30.22 44.86 24.22
C ASN A 57 30.03 45.54 25.58
N LYS A 58 29.12 46.50 25.70
CA LYS A 58 28.82 47.21 26.95
C LYS A 58 27.65 46.61 27.73
N VAL A 59 26.76 45.87 27.08
CA VAL A 59 25.58 45.25 27.68
C VAL A 59 25.80 43.74 27.82
N THR A 60 26.63 43.31 28.77
CA THR A 60 26.91 41.89 29.05
C THR A 60 26.55 41.53 30.49
N SER A 61 26.35 40.25 30.83
CA SER A 61 26.07 39.86 32.23
C SER A 61 27.17 40.25 33.21
N LYS A 62 28.39 40.53 32.71
CA LYS A 62 29.54 40.98 33.50
C LYS A 62 29.60 42.50 33.70
N THR A 63 28.97 43.29 32.83
CA THR A 63 29.08 44.76 32.81
C THR A 63 27.75 45.49 32.97
N GLY A 64 26.63 44.83 32.67
CA GLY A 64 25.27 45.36 32.73
C GLY A 64 24.45 44.76 33.87
N LYS A 65 23.29 45.36 34.14
CA LYS A 65 22.40 44.94 35.23
C LYS A 65 21.56 43.73 34.81
N ILE A 66 21.77 42.57 35.45
CA ILE A 66 20.95 41.37 35.23
C ILE A 66 19.57 41.57 35.86
N VAL A 67 18.52 41.42 35.06
CA VAL A 67 17.12 41.62 35.46
C VAL A 67 16.48 40.30 35.90
N THR A 68 16.79 39.18 35.26
CA THR A 68 16.32 37.84 35.70
C THR A 68 17.21 36.71 35.19
N GLU A 69 17.23 35.56 35.88
CA GLU A 69 17.99 34.35 35.51
C GLU A 69 17.06 33.11 35.56
N LEU A 70 17.14 32.25 34.54
CA LEU A 70 16.42 30.98 34.43
C LEU A 70 17.42 29.83 34.37
N LYS A 71 17.28 28.83 35.23
CA LYS A 71 18.25 27.74 35.36
C LYS A 71 17.58 26.37 35.34
N THR A 72 18.13 25.47 34.53
CA THR A 72 17.82 24.03 34.52
C THR A 72 19.08 23.24 34.88
N HIS A 73 18.95 21.92 35.00
CA HIS A 73 20.06 21.02 35.35
C HIS A 73 21.19 21.00 34.31
N TRP A 74 20.96 21.52 33.11
CA TRP A 74 21.88 21.44 31.98
C TRP A 74 21.99 22.72 31.15
N ILE A 75 21.23 23.79 31.44
CA ILE A 75 21.39 25.11 30.83
C ILE A 75 20.93 26.24 31.76
N VAL A 76 21.64 27.36 31.78
CA VAL A 76 21.34 28.61 32.52
C VAL A 76 21.18 29.75 31.52
N ILE A 77 20.23 30.65 31.74
CA ILE A 77 19.95 31.81 30.89
C ILE A 77 19.85 33.08 31.77
N ARG A 78 20.59 34.13 31.46
CA ARG A 78 20.61 35.42 32.17
C ARG A 78 20.13 36.53 31.25
N TYR A 79 19.24 37.38 31.73
CA TYR A 79 18.71 38.53 30.98
C TYR A 79 19.25 39.85 31.54
N VAL A 80 19.90 40.66 30.72
CA VAL A 80 20.71 41.84 31.07
C VAL A 80 20.12 43.10 30.47
N ASP A 81 19.92 44.16 31.25
CA ASP A 81 19.27 45.38 30.79
C ASP A 81 20.11 46.20 29.79
N CYS A 82 19.49 46.63 28.69
CA CYS A 82 20.15 47.43 27.64
C CYS A 82 20.24 48.93 27.98
N GLY A 83 19.69 49.37 29.11
CA GLY A 83 19.82 50.73 29.61
C GLY A 83 18.65 51.65 29.25
N ASP A 84 18.64 52.82 29.87
CA ASP A 84 17.47 53.72 29.87
C ASP A 84 17.20 54.38 28.53
N GLU A 85 18.23 54.60 27.71
CA GLU A 85 18.06 55.14 26.36
C GLU A 85 17.29 54.15 25.48
N ALA A 86 17.59 52.85 25.61
CA ALA A 86 16.85 51.79 24.94
C ALA A 86 15.42 51.67 25.47
N ALA A 87 15.23 51.74 26.79
CA ALA A 87 13.91 51.74 27.39
C ALA A 87 13.07 52.95 26.94
N ALA A 88 13.64 54.15 26.92
CA ALA A 88 12.96 55.38 26.49
C ALA A 88 12.56 55.33 25.02
N TRP A 89 13.46 54.83 24.17
CA TRP A 89 13.17 54.66 22.76
C TRP A 89 12.02 53.65 22.55
N MET A 90 12.04 52.51 23.24
CA MET A 90 10.98 51.50 23.18
C MET A 90 9.63 52.03 23.68
N ASN A 91 9.64 52.71 24.82
CA ASN A 91 8.46 53.32 25.42
C ASN A 91 7.85 54.40 24.52
N LYS A 92 8.69 55.25 23.93
CA LYS A 92 8.23 56.25 22.97
C LYS A 92 7.62 55.63 21.72
N TYR A 93 8.25 54.57 21.20
CA TYR A 93 7.74 53.88 20.01
C TYR A 93 6.39 53.21 20.28
N PHE A 94 6.27 52.45 21.37
CA PHE A 94 5.03 51.74 21.73
C PHE A 94 4.00 52.60 22.45
N ARG A 95 4.31 53.87 22.73
CA ARG A 95 3.51 54.78 23.56
C ARG A 95 3.15 54.16 24.91
N LYS A 96 4.12 53.48 25.51
CA LYS A 96 4.09 52.91 26.86
C LYS A 96 5.17 53.60 27.69
N SER A 97 5.16 53.43 29.00
CA SER A 97 6.18 54.05 29.89
C SER A 97 6.93 53.04 30.76
N THR A 98 6.69 51.74 30.59
CA THR A 98 7.14 50.68 31.52
C THR A 98 7.89 49.52 30.85
N LEU A 99 8.22 49.65 29.56
CA LEU A 99 8.93 48.61 28.80
C LEU A 99 10.43 48.82 28.83
N ARG A 100 11.17 47.72 28.97
CA ARG A 100 12.63 47.67 28.88
C ARG A 100 13.07 46.60 27.89
N LEU A 101 14.22 46.83 27.28
CA LEU A 101 14.86 45.90 26.37
C LEU A 101 15.98 45.18 27.13
N LEU A 102 15.94 43.85 27.14
CA LEU A 102 16.91 43.00 27.83
C LEU A 102 17.68 42.14 26.84
N ARG A 103 18.94 41.84 27.12
CA ARG A 103 19.81 40.92 26.41
C ARG A 103 19.89 39.56 27.11
N ALA A 104 19.61 38.45 26.44
CA ALA A 104 19.74 37.10 26.98
C ALA A 104 21.13 36.49 26.71
N GLU A 105 21.74 35.87 27.73
CA GLU A 105 23.01 35.13 27.67
C GLU A 105 22.83 33.71 28.25
N TYR A 106 23.47 32.68 27.68
CA TYR A 106 23.22 31.27 27.99
C TYR A 106 24.50 30.48 28.31
N ASP A 107 24.44 29.54 29.27
CA ASP A 107 25.53 28.61 29.62
C ASP A 107 25.01 27.16 29.72
N ILE A 108 25.63 26.19 29.02
CA ILE A 108 25.26 24.75 29.05
C ILE A 108 26.12 23.99 30.08
N ILE A 109 25.52 23.05 30.83
CA ILE A 109 26.14 22.30 31.93
C ILE A 109 25.97 20.77 31.69
N GLY A 110 27.03 20.01 31.35
CA GLY A 110 27.03 18.52 31.30
C GLY A 110 27.20 17.83 29.91
N LYS A 111 27.34 16.48 29.83
CA LYS A 111 27.75 15.70 28.61
C LYS A 111 26.73 14.70 28.02
N ARG A 112 26.75 14.65 26.67
CA ARG A 112 26.15 13.79 25.60
C ARG A 112 24.79 14.20 25.00
N GLU A 113 24.82 14.36 23.67
CA GLU A 113 23.98 15.25 22.86
C GLU A 113 22.93 14.55 21.97
N THR A 114 22.90 13.22 21.94
CA THR A 114 21.95 12.45 21.10
C THR A 114 20.52 12.39 21.65
N ASP A 115 20.32 12.82 22.90
CA ASP A 115 19.07 12.65 23.65
C ASP A 115 18.23 13.95 23.79
N PHE A 116 18.70 15.06 23.20
CA PHE A 116 18.10 16.40 23.32
C PHE A 116 16.61 16.42 22.90
N MET A 117 16.30 15.81 21.76
CA MET A 117 14.94 15.83 21.20
C MET A 117 13.97 14.86 21.88
N ALA A 118 14.48 13.85 22.59
CA ALA A 118 13.64 12.87 23.28
C ALA A 118 13.10 13.40 24.61
N ARG A 119 13.76 14.39 25.22
CA ARG A 119 13.48 14.87 26.60
C ARG A 119 12.54 16.08 26.66
N ILE A 120 12.49 16.91 25.60
CA ILE A 120 11.72 18.16 25.52
C ILE A 120 10.20 17.94 25.65
N ASP A 121 9.67 16.84 25.13
CA ASP A 121 8.23 16.53 25.20
C ASP A 121 7.78 15.96 26.56
N THR A 122 8.71 15.71 27.47
CA THR A 122 8.45 14.98 28.73
C THR A 122 8.72 15.78 30.02
N ASP A 123 9.43 16.91 29.97
CA ASP A 123 9.79 17.74 31.14
C ASP A 123 9.18 19.15 31.06
N ALA A 124 8.30 19.47 32.02
CA ALA A 124 7.51 20.71 32.02
C ALA A 124 8.33 21.98 32.31
N GLU A 125 9.43 21.89 33.08
CA GLU A 125 10.30 23.04 33.34
C GLU A 125 11.29 23.24 32.18
N ALA A 126 11.76 22.14 31.57
CA ALA A 126 12.47 22.22 30.28
C ALA A 126 11.58 22.80 29.19
N TRP A 127 10.28 22.50 29.19
CA TRP A 127 9.31 23.06 28.26
C TRP A 127 9.01 24.54 28.52
N LYS A 128 8.96 25.00 29.78
CA LYS A 128 8.87 26.44 30.08
C LYS A 128 10.10 27.19 29.58
N LEU A 129 11.29 26.62 29.78
CA LEU A 129 12.53 27.17 29.22
C LEU A 129 12.46 27.17 27.67
N PHE A 130 12.00 26.08 27.07
CA PHE A 130 11.83 25.95 25.61
C PHE A 130 10.85 26.98 25.02
N ARG A 131 9.81 27.37 25.76
CA ARG A 131 8.91 28.47 25.35
C ARG A 131 9.55 29.85 25.43
N THR A 132 10.56 30.02 26.29
CA THR A 132 11.34 31.27 26.36
C THR A 132 12.50 31.30 25.36
N LEU A 133 12.91 30.15 24.81
CA LEU A 133 13.90 30.04 23.75
C LEU A 133 13.29 30.41 22.41
N THR A 134 14.01 31.21 21.62
CA THR A 134 13.53 31.67 20.31
C THR A 134 13.54 30.51 19.30
N LEU A 135 12.37 30.16 18.76
CA LEU A 135 12.21 29.06 17.80
C LEU A 135 12.44 29.54 16.35
N TYR A 136 13.11 28.73 15.53
CA TYR A 136 13.31 29.04 14.10
C TYR A 136 12.08 28.68 13.26
N THR A 137 11.59 29.65 12.49
CA THR A 137 10.54 29.45 11.50
C THR A 137 11.16 29.28 10.12
N VAL A 138 10.96 28.10 9.51
CA VAL A 138 11.41 27.79 8.14
C VAL A 138 10.20 27.75 7.23
N ILE A 139 10.18 28.58 6.19
CA ILE A 139 9.17 28.52 5.14
C ILE A 139 9.83 28.65 3.77
N THR A 140 9.14 28.14 2.75
CA THR A 140 9.59 28.33 1.37
C THR A 140 9.24 29.72 0.86
N SER A 141 10.00 30.19 -0.13
CA SER A 141 9.70 31.45 -0.83
C SER A 141 8.27 31.50 -1.40
N GLU A 142 7.72 30.34 -1.75
CA GLU A 142 6.37 30.23 -2.33
C GLU A 142 5.28 30.27 -1.26
N THR A 143 5.52 29.73 -0.06
CA THR A 143 4.63 29.93 1.10
C THR A 143 4.56 31.40 1.50
N LEU A 144 5.72 32.08 1.55
CA LEU A 144 5.78 33.48 1.95
C LEU A 144 4.98 34.37 0.98
N LYS A 145 5.16 34.16 -0.34
CA LYS A 145 4.38 34.85 -1.39
C LYS A 145 2.88 34.61 -1.29
N GLN A 146 2.45 33.41 -0.90
CA GLN A 146 1.02 33.11 -0.74
C GLN A 146 0.38 33.82 0.46
N TYR A 147 1.14 34.02 1.54
CA TYR A 147 0.64 34.78 2.69
C TYR A 147 0.62 36.28 2.43
N ASP A 148 1.66 36.84 1.78
CA ASP A 148 1.71 38.27 1.43
C ASP A 148 0.59 38.71 0.46
N ASN A 149 0.03 37.77 -0.33
CA ASN A 149 -1.02 38.04 -1.32
C ASN A 149 -2.47 37.93 -0.78
N LYS A 150 -2.70 37.55 0.48
CA LYS A 150 -4.07 37.42 1.03
C LYS A 150 -4.53 38.70 1.73
N GLN A 151 -5.38 39.45 1.04
CA GLN A 151 -6.14 40.55 1.62
C GLN A 151 -7.41 40.01 2.31
N TYR A 152 -7.56 40.24 3.61
CA TYR A 152 -8.78 39.88 4.34
C TYR A 152 -9.75 41.06 4.34
N HIS A 153 -10.93 40.85 3.75
CA HIS A 153 -12.06 41.77 3.78
C HIS A 153 -13.08 41.29 4.82
N ASN A 154 -13.70 42.22 5.55
CA ASN A 154 -14.84 41.88 6.38
C ASN A 154 -16.12 41.70 5.53
N ASN A 155 -17.22 41.24 6.14
CA ASN A 155 -18.49 40.95 5.45
C ASN A 155 -19.17 42.18 4.79
N GLN A 156 -18.56 43.36 4.84
CA GLN A 156 -18.99 44.56 4.11
C GLN A 156 -17.95 45.06 3.08
N GLY A 157 -16.88 44.30 2.83
CA GLY A 157 -15.94 44.55 1.74
C GLY A 157 -14.77 45.49 2.07
N ASN A 158 -14.64 46.00 3.30
CA ASN A 158 -13.49 46.84 3.67
C ASN A 158 -12.30 46.00 4.15
N LEU A 159 -11.11 46.34 3.66
CA LEU A 159 -9.82 45.68 3.90
C LEU A 159 -9.28 46.08 5.27
N THR A 160 -9.18 45.16 6.24
CA THR A 160 -8.98 45.55 7.65
C THR A 160 -7.59 45.35 8.26
N ARG A 161 -6.62 44.64 7.65
CA ARG A 161 -5.17 44.67 8.03
C ARG A 161 -4.34 43.77 7.10
N HIS A 162 -3.14 44.21 6.71
CA HIS A 162 -2.10 43.35 6.10
C HIS A 162 -1.22 42.79 7.23
N PHE A 163 -1.17 41.47 7.40
CA PHE A 163 -0.20 40.83 8.29
C PHE A 163 1.00 40.39 7.44
N LYS A 164 2.14 41.05 7.62
CA LYS A 164 3.39 40.75 6.89
C LYS A 164 4.12 39.62 7.61
N ILE A 165 4.41 38.52 6.92
CA ILE A 165 5.13 37.38 7.52
C ILE A 165 6.62 37.50 7.18
N GLN A 166 7.51 37.24 8.13
CA GLN A 166 8.97 37.30 7.99
C GLN A 166 9.62 36.08 8.68
N PRO A 167 9.96 35.01 7.93
CA PRO A 167 10.53 33.80 8.51
C PRO A 167 12.00 33.97 8.88
N ASN A 168 12.48 33.13 9.79
CA ASN A 168 13.90 33.10 10.18
C ASN A 168 14.78 32.46 9.09
N ILE A 169 14.27 31.42 8.40
CA ILE A 169 14.96 30.75 7.28
C ILE A 169 14.00 30.68 6.10
N LEU A 170 14.35 31.38 5.03
CA LEU A 170 13.63 31.36 3.76
C LEU A 170 14.35 30.46 2.77
N ILE A 171 13.75 29.32 2.43
CA ILE A 171 14.32 28.41 1.43
C ILE A 171 13.82 28.81 0.05
N SER A 172 14.73 29.30 -0.78
CA SER A 172 14.46 29.89 -2.10
C SER A 172 14.85 28.97 -3.28
N ALA A 173 15.20 27.71 -3.01
CA ALA A 173 15.51 26.73 -4.06
C ALA A 173 14.22 26.20 -4.72
N SER A 174 14.20 26.22 -6.06
CA SER A 174 13.07 25.83 -6.91
C SER A 174 13.00 24.30 -7.11
N PRO A 175 11.79 23.68 -7.22
CA PRO A 175 10.45 24.23 -7.01
C PRO A 175 9.70 23.45 -5.93
N PHE A 176 9.59 24.03 -4.74
CA PHE A 176 8.64 23.54 -3.76
C PHE A 176 7.30 24.29 -3.88
N PRO A 177 6.15 23.60 -3.96
CA PRO A 177 4.85 24.27 -3.89
C PRO A 177 4.68 24.98 -2.55
N ALA A 178 3.82 26.00 -2.50
CA ALA A 178 3.50 26.69 -1.24
C ALA A 178 3.03 25.67 -0.18
N PHE A 179 3.57 25.82 1.02
CA PHE A 179 3.44 24.93 2.18
C PHE A 179 4.16 23.58 2.09
N ALA A 180 4.99 23.32 1.09
CA ALA A 180 5.73 22.06 0.97
C ALA A 180 6.54 21.72 2.22
N GLU A 181 7.04 22.73 2.95
CA GLU A 181 7.76 22.55 4.20
C GLU A 181 6.95 21.82 5.28
N LYS A 182 5.60 21.79 5.20
CA LYS A 182 4.75 21.01 6.11
C LYS A 182 5.02 19.51 6.02
N ASN A 183 5.47 19.03 4.87
CA ASN A 183 5.66 17.61 4.59
C ASN A 183 7.13 17.18 4.76
N TRP A 184 8.02 18.07 5.20
CA TRP A 184 9.42 17.73 5.44
C TRP A 184 9.63 17.35 6.89
N ASP A 185 10.05 16.13 7.18
CA ASP A 185 10.29 15.70 8.56
C ASP A 185 11.74 15.94 9.02
N TRP A 186 12.68 15.81 8.08
CA TRP A 186 14.09 16.14 8.26
C TRP A 186 14.57 16.92 7.05
N MET A 187 15.46 17.87 7.27
CA MET A 187 15.91 18.81 6.25
C MET A 187 17.42 18.98 6.37
N MET A 188 18.15 18.69 5.32
CA MET A 188 19.58 18.95 5.29
C MET A 188 19.86 20.27 4.55
N ILE A 189 20.47 21.24 5.24
CA ILE A 189 20.86 22.53 4.66
C ILE A 189 22.38 22.64 4.77
N GLY A 190 23.07 22.51 3.64
CA GLY A 190 24.53 22.32 3.65
C GLY A 190 24.87 21.00 4.34
N ASN A 191 25.64 21.06 5.44
CA ASN A 191 26.07 19.91 6.22
C ASN A 191 25.24 19.73 7.51
N VAL A 192 24.21 20.58 7.71
CA VAL A 192 23.37 20.58 8.90
C VAL A 192 22.10 19.80 8.61
N ILE A 193 21.68 18.87 9.47
CA ILE A 193 20.32 18.31 9.40
C ILE A 193 19.46 18.92 10.51
N LEU A 194 18.32 19.44 10.12
CA LEU A 194 17.27 20.02 10.94
C LEU A 194 16.09 19.04 10.98
N LYS A 195 15.48 18.85 12.16
CA LYS A 195 14.25 18.06 12.31
C LYS A 195 13.06 18.98 12.47
N LYS A 196 11.96 18.73 11.74
CA LYS A 196 10.70 19.44 11.93
C LYS A 196 10.04 18.99 13.25
N ILE A 197 9.89 19.92 14.20
CA ILE A 197 9.30 19.66 15.51
C ILE A 197 7.77 19.89 15.50
N ARG A 198 7.28 20.93 14.81
CA ARG A 198 5.83 21.19 14.69
C ARG A 198 5.48 21.96 13.41
N PRO A 199 4.32 21.68 12.75
CA PRO A 199 3.86 22.49 11.63
C PRO A 199 3.28 23.84 12.11
N THR A 200 3.65 24.92 11.43
CA THR A 200 3.19 26.29 11.73
C THR A 200 1.67 26.42 11.50
N MET A 201 0.90 26.68 12.56
CA MET A 201 -0.55 26.88 12.47
C MET A 201 -0.89 28.27 11.89
N LYS A 202 -1.94 28.37 11.05
CA LYS A 202 -2.33 29.59 10.30
C LYS A 202 -2.46 30.88 11.15
N ARG A 203 -2.84 30.79 12.43
CA ARG A 203 -2.92 31.95 13.35
C ARG A 203 -1.56 32.37 13.91
N TYR A 204 -0.62 31.45 14.05
CA TYR A 204 0.70 31.70 14.66
C TYR A 204 1.75 32.18 13.64
N ALA A 205 1.57 31.86 12.35
CA ALA A 205 2.40 32.38 11.28
C ALA A 205 2.32 33.92 11.14
N CYS A 206 1.21 34.53 11.59
CA CYS A 206 1.01 35.99 11.53
C CYS A 206 1.67 36.76 12.69
N ILE A 207 1.98 36.11 13.81
CA ILE A 207 2.47 36.80 15.02
C ILE A 207 3.99 36.58 15.23
N ILE A 208 4.51 35.41 14.84
CA ILE A 208 5.87 35.00 15.26
C ILE A 208 7.01 35.65 14.46
N SER A 209 6.73 36.42 13.42
CA SER A 209 7.77 36.83 12.48
C SER A 209 8.50 38.15 12.75
N HIS A 210 8.17 38.91 13.78
CA HIS A 210 8.78 40.24 13.96
C HIS A 210 9.81 40.33 15.09
N LEU A 211 10.28 39.21 15.63
CA LEU A 211 11.35 39.20 16.64
C LEU A 211 12.67 38.67 16.05
N LEU A 212 13.67 39.57 16.08
CA LEU A 212 15.04 39.41 15.59
C LEU A 212 15.62 38.01 15.82
N VAL A 213 15.99 37.32 14.75
CA VAL A 213 16.98 36.23 14.81
C VAL A 213 17.82 36.23 13.54
N ILE A 214 19.06 36.70 13.66
CA ILE A 214 20.16 36.44 12.72
C ILE A 214 20.78 35.06 13.18
N ILE A 215 21.56 34.26 12.41
CA ILE A 215 22.08 32.89 12.77
C ILE A 215 23.64 32.72 12.82
N SER A 216 24.18 32.06 13.87
CA SER A 216 25.62 31.79 14.18
C SER A 216 25.99 30.30 14.07
N ARG A 217 27.29 29.99 13.92
CA ARG A 217 27.86 28.71 13.45
C ARG A 217 28.22 27.66 14.52
N SER A 218 28.16 27.96 15.82
CA SER A 218 28.72 27.07 16.86
C SER A 218 27.83 25.91 17.32
N LEU A 219 26.55 25.86 16.91
CA LEU A 219 25.66 24.73 17.26
C LEU A 219 25.77 23.53 16.30
N LEU A 220 26.59 23.67 15.26
CA LEU A 220 26.61 22.79 14.09
C LEU A 220 27.50 21.56 14.28
N ASP A 221 28.49 21.65 15.17
CA ASP A 221 29.40 20.54 15.50
C ASP A 221 28.81 19.52 16.47
N VAL A 222 27.62 19.78 17.02
CA VAL A 222 26.94 18.90 17.97
C VAL A 222 26.08 17.84 17.26
N LEU A 223 25.78 17.98 15.96
CA LEU A 223 24.73 17.17 15.32
C LEU A 223 25.13 16.18 14.21
N PHE A 224 26.36 16.12 13.64
CA PHE A 224 26.65 15.11 12.58
C PHE A 224 28.06 14.51 12.53
N PHE A 225 28.15 13.17 12.49
CA PHE A 225 29.29 12.39 11.95
C PHE A 225 28.88 11.01 11.38
N VAL A 226 29.74 10.49 10.47
CA VAL A 226 29.88 9.12 9.84
C VAL A 226 29.31 9.01 8.41
N GLN A 227 30.01 8.61 7.32
CA GLN A 227 31.41 8.26 6.99
C GLN A 227 31.63 8.44 5.46
N ILE A 228 32.80 8.93 5.04
CA ILE A 228 33.28 8.91 3.64
C ILE A 228 34.34 7.79 3.54
N GLN A 229 34.23 6.88 2.55
CA GLN A 229 35.37 6.07 2.11
C GLN A 229 35.56 6.15 0.59
N ASN A 230 36.78 6.55 0.22
CA ASN A 230 37.35 6.55 -1.12
C ASN A 230 37.62 5.12 -1.61
N ILE A 231 37.38 4.82 -2.89
CA ILE A 231 37.96 3.65 -3.58
C ILE A 231 38.75 4.13 -4.81
N PRO A 232 40.04 3.74 -4.97
CA PRO A 232 40.85 4.07 -6.15
C PRO A 232 40.69 3.06 -7.31
N ASN A 233 40.96 3.55 -8.53
CA ASN A 233 41.06 2.80 -9.80
C ASN A 233 42.07 1.64 -9.76
N GLN A 234 41.76 0.48 -10.36
CA GLN A 234 42.52 -0.13 -11.48
C GLN A 234 42.03 -1.54 -11.95
N THR A 235 42.02 -1.69 -13.29
CA THR A 235 42.26 -2.86 -14.18
C THR A 235 41.21 -3.95 -14.48
N LEU A 236 40.99 -4.08 -15.80
CA LEU A 236 40.20 -5.05 -16.57
C LEU A 236 40.84 -6.46 -16.63
N VAL A 237 40.02 -7.53 -16.55
CA VAL A 237 40.20 -8.78 -17.33
C VAL A 237 38.83 -9.42 -17.66
N ASN A 238 38.59 -9.60 -18.96
CA ASN A 238 37.63 -10.43 -19.72
C ASN A 238 36.47 -11.15 -19.01
N LYS A 239 35.23 -10.71 -19.30
CA LYS A 239 34.00 -11.52 -19.22
C LYS A 239 33.68 -12.12 -20.60
N GLN A 240 33.68 -13.45 -20.69
CA GLN A 240 32.89 -14.15 -21.70
C GLN A 240 31.40 -13.98 -21.37
N SER A 241 30.64 -13.67 -22.42
CA SER A 241 29.21 -13.39 -22.43
C SER A 241 28.37 -14.60 -22.00
N VAL A 242 27.59 -14.45 -20.93
CA VAL A 242 26.45 -15.32 -20.59
C VAL A 242 25.23 -14.44 -20.31
N ASN A 243 24.12 -14.81 -20.93
CA ASN A 243 22.86 -14.06 -21.04
C ASN A 243 22.25 -13.67 -19.69
N VAL A 244 21.99 -12.38 -19.52
CA VAL A 244 21.25 -11.78 -18.40
C VAL A 244 20.00 -11.11 -18.99
N GLN A 245 18.92 -11.85 -19.22
CA GLN A 245 17.63 -11.27 -19.64
C GLN A 245 16.48 -12.13 -19.12
N ASP A 246 15.79 -11.65 -18.07
CA ASP A 246 14.33 -11.81 -17.83
C ASP A 246 13.91 -11.43 -16.41
N ILE A 247 14.34 -10.27 -15.91
CA ILE A 247 13.78 -9.66 -14.70
C ILE A 247 13.78 -8.13 -14.90
N ASN A 248 12.66 -7.45 -14.56
CA ASN A 248 12.45 -5.99 -14.49
C ASN A 248 11.93 -5.26 -15.74
N GLY A 249 10.69 -5.45 -16.21
CA GLY A 249 9.90 -4.41 -16.93
C GLY A 249 10.54 -3.60 -18.09
N TYR A 250 11.67 -4.02 -18.64
CA TYR A 250 12.38 -3.40 -19.75
C TYR A 250 11.81 -3.93 -21.06
N PRO A 251 11.70 -3.12 -22.12
CA PRO A 251 11.08 -3.56 -23.35
C PRO A 251 12.09 -4.45 -24.07
N GLN A 252 11.75 -5.72 -24.25
CA GLN A 252 12.55 -6.66 -25.02
C GLN A 252 12.00 -6.74 -26.44
N LEU A 253 12.88 -6.57 -27.42
CA LEU A 253 12.55 -6.85 -28.81
C LEU A 253 12.78 -8.35 -29.06
N PHE A 254 11.72 -9.14 -28.96
CA PHE A 254 11.76 -10.55 -29.35
C PHE A 254 11.75 -10.66 -30.88
N ASP A 255 12.70 -11.41 -31.45
CA ASP A 255 12.80 -11.68 -32.89
C ASP A 255 11.61 -12.60 -33.34
N LYS A 256 10.98 -12.49 -34.53
CA LYS A 256 11.17 -11.58 -35.67
C LYS A 256 10.03 -11.70 -36.73
N ASN A 257 8.76 -11.45 -36.41
CA ASN A 257 7.72 -11.34 -37.46
C ASN A 257 7.56 -9.88 -37.91
N TRP A 258 8.56 -9.37 -38.65
CA TRP A 258 8.49 -8.06 -39.28
C TRP A 258 7.62 -8.12 -40.53
N VAL A 259 6.49 -7.42 -40.54
CA VAL A 259 5.63 -7.30 -41.72
C VAL A 259 6.03 -6.05 -42.48
N LYS A 260 6.36 -6.16 -43.76
CA LYS A 260 6.66 -4.99 -44.60
C LYS A 260 5.38 -4.17 -44.75
N ILE A 261 5.39 -2.96 -44.22
CA ILE A 261 4.22 -2.06 -44.22
C ILE A 261 4.32 -0.99 -45.30
N GLY A 262 5.53 -0.65 -45.76
CA GLY A 262 5.78 0.25 -46.88
C GLY A 262 7.12 0.99 -46.74
N HIS A 263 7.15 2.28 -47.06
CA HIS A 263 8.38 3.09 -47.04
C HIS A 263 8.13 4.50 -46.52
N VAL A 264 9.17 5.19 -46.09
CA VAL A 264 9.06 6.57 -45.59
C VAL A 264 8.76 7.52 -46.74
N THR A 265 7.60 8.19 -46.69
CA THR A 265 7.16 9.12 -47.74
C THR A 265 7.46 10.57 -47.41
N GLN A 266 7.34 10.95 -46.14
CA GLN A 266 7.58 12.33 -45.70
C GLN A 266 8.25 12.36 -44.33
N LEU A 267 9.15 13.31 -44.15
CA LEU A 267 9.82 13.58 -42.87
C LEU A 267 9.69 15.07 -42.55
N TYR A 268 9.20 15.35 -41.35
CA TYR A 268 9.01 16.70 -40.84
C TYR A 268 9.69 16.88 -39.49
N MET A 269 10.26 18.06 -39.31
CA MET A 269 10.80 18.52 -38.04
C MET A 269 10.09 19.81 -37.63
N TYR A 270 9.98 20.03 -36.33
CA TYR A 270 9.40 21.22 -35.73
C TYR A 270 10.44 21.87 -34.81
N PRO A 271 11.39 22.65 -35.37
CA PRO A 271 12.47 23.24 -34.58
C PRO A 271 11.97 24.16 -33.47
N LEU A 272 10.87 24.87 -33.70
CA LEU A 272 10.16 25.64 -32.67
C LEU A 272 9.00 24.81 -32.12
N LYS A 273 8.94 24.62 -30.80
CA LYS A 273 7.78 23.99 -30.17
C LYS A 273 6.51 24.78 -30.51
N SER A 274 5.52 24.08 -31.05
CA SER A 274 4.27 24.65 -31.57
C SER A 274 4.39 25.53 -32.83
N GLY A 275 5.59 25.67 -33.42
CA GLY A 275 5.83 26.43 -34.66
C GLY A 275 5.56 25.64 -35.93
N GLY A 276 5.77 26.22 -37.11
CA GLY A 276 5.56 25.55 -38.41
C GLY A 276 6.49 24.35 -38.66
N LYS A 277 6.09 23.49 -39.61
CA LYS A 277 6.86 22.31 -40.03
C LYS A 277 8.02 22.68 -40.95
N VAL A 278 9.12 21.94 -40.84
CA VAL A 278 10.26 21.98 -41.76
C VAL A 278 10.40 20.60 -42.40
N SER A 279 10.23 20.53 -43.72
CA SER A 279 10.44 19.30 -44.49
C SER A 279 11.93 18.98 -44.57
N ILE A 280 12.30 17.73 -44.33
CA ILE A 280 13.67 17.25 -44.43
C ILE A 280 13.76 15.98 -45.26
N SER A 281 14.91 15.74 -45.90
CA SER A 281 15.14 14.52 -46.68
C SER A 281 15.80 13.39 -45.89
N SER A 282 16.45 13.71 -44.78
CA SER A 282 17.10 12.74 -43.90
C SER A 282 17.25 13.24 -42.47
N THR A 283 17.24 12.32 -41.50
CA THR A 283 17.47 12.60 -40.08
C THR A 283 18.19 11.44 -39.39
N ARG A 284 18.80 11.68 -38.24
CA ARG A 284 19.17 10.64 -37.28
C ARG A 284 18.15 10.64 -36.14
N CYS A 285 17.57 9.48 -35.86
CA CYS A 285 16.67 9.27 -34.73
C CYS A 285 17.46 8.68 -33.56
N ASN A 286 17.53 9.37 -32.43
CA ASN A 286 18.23 8.90 -31.23
C ASN A 286 17.46 9.25 -29.94
N GLN A 287 18.11 9.13 -28.77
CA GLN A 287 17.47 9.41 -27.48
C GLN A 287 16.95 10.85 -27.33
N TYR A 288 17.49 11.77 -28.12
CA TYR A 288 17.11 13.18 -28.21
C TYR A 288 16.27 13.49 -29.45
N GLY A 289 15.70 12.47 -30.10
CA GLY A 289 14.65 12.59 -31.10
C GLY A 289 15.19 12.64 -32.52
N MET A 290 14.47 13.35 -33.39
CA MET A 290 14.93 13.59 -34.75
C MET A 290 15.93 14.74 -34.76
N VAL A 291 17.15 14.43 -35.15
CA VAL A 291 18.26 15.37 -35.33
C VAL A 291 18.62 15.40 -36.80
N ASN A 292 18.77 16.59 -37.38
CA ASN A 292 19.18 16.77 -38.75
C ASN A 292 20.60 16.24 -38.90
N TRP A 293 20.73 15.14 -39.65
CA TRP A 293 22.01 14.50 -39.94
C TRP A 293 22.37 14.84 -41.38
N ASN A 294 23.25 15.83 -41.54
CA ASN A 294 23.82 16.19 -42.83
C ASN A 294 25.34 16.10 -42.78
N GLN A 295 25.90 15.07 -43.42
CA GLN A 295 27.35 14.84 -43.48
C GLN A 295 28.11 16.00 -44.16
N ARG A 296 27.45 16.82 -44.99
CA ARG A 296 28.05 18.00 -45.64
C ARG A 296 28.02 19.26 -44.77
N MET A 297 27.31 19.26 -43.64
CA MET A 297 27.20 20.39 -42.71
C MET A 297 27.23 19.92 -41.24
N PRO A 298 28.33 19.27 -40.78
CA PRO A 298 28.41 18.64 -39.45
C PRO A 298 28.35 19.62 -38.27
N ASP A 299 28.67 20.90 -38.50
CA ASP A 299 28.66 21.94 -37.47
C ASP A 299 27.26 22.52 -37.19
N LEU A 300 26.26 22.24 -38.04
CA LEU A 300 24.90 22.76 -37.91
C LEU A 300 23.89 21.65 -37.64
N GLN A 301 23.65 21.36 -36.36
CA GLN A 301 22.71 20.33 -35.92
C GLN A 301 21.41 20.96 -35.43
N ILE A 302 20.33 20.66 -36.15
CA ILE A 302 18.96 21.09 -35.82
C ILE A 302 18.22 19.88 -35.28
N TRP A 303 17.41 20.04 -34.25
CA TRP A 303 16.62 18.93 -33.72
C TRP A 303 15.20 19.36 -33.36
N ASP A 304 14.32 18.39 -33.20
CA ASP A 304 12.91 18.63 -32.91
C ASP A 304 12.71 19.30 -31.54
N GLY A 305 11.96 20.41 -31.50
CA GLY A 305 11.77 21.20 -30.28
C GLY A 305 13.04 21.89 -29.73
N MET A 306 14.00 22.21 -30.61
CA MET A 306 15.24 22.93 -30.29
C MET A 306 15.01 24.32 -29.69
N PHE A 307 14.03 25.05 -30.20
CA PHE A 307 13.61 26.37 -29.73
C PHE A 307 12.26 26.30 -29.03
N LEU A 308 12.13 27.10 -27.97
CA LEU A 308 10.96 27.22 -27.13
C LEU A 308 10.64 28.70 -26.93
N VAL A 309 9.37 29.02 -26.66
CA VAL A 309 8.97 30.36 -26.23
C VAL A 309 8.75 30.31 -24.71
N TYR A 310 9.58 31.03 -23.96
CA TYR A 310 9.56 31.07 -22.51
C TYR A 310 8.90 32.36 -22.03
N ASN A 311 7.90 32.24 -21.16
CA ASN A 311 7.28 33.40 -20.53
C ASN A 311 8.08 33.75 -19.26
N GLN A 312 8.69 34.93 -19.24
CA GLN A 312 9.54 35.36 -18.13
C GLN A 312 8.76 35.61 -16.84
N LYS A 313 7.51 36.05 -16.97
CA LYS A 313 6.64 36.41 -15.86
C LYS A 313 6.08 35.19 -15.16
N THR A 314 5.55 34.24 -15.93
CA THR A 314 4.99 32.98 -15.39
C THR A 314 6.05 31.90 -15.19
N LYS A 315 7.23 32.05 -15.80
CA LYS A 315 8.33 31.07 -15.82
C LYS A 315 7.96 29.73 -16.45
N THR A 316 6.99 29.74 -17.37
CA THR A 316 6.51 28.56 -18.09
C THR A 316 6.85 28.63 -19.57
N ILE A 317 6.77 27.50 -20.27
CA ILE A 317 6.94 27.46 -21.72
C ILE A 317 5.58 27.63 -22.39
N ALA A 318 5.50 28.61 -23.28
CA ALA A 318 4.35 28.86 -24.12
C ALA A 318 4.18 27.75 -25.18
N ASN A 319 2.93 27.48 -25.52
CA ASN A 319 2.50 26.55 -26.56
C ASN A 319 1.37 27.17 -27.40
N PHE A 320 0.89 26.46 -28.42
CA PHE A 320 -0.20 26.97 -29.25
C PHE A 320 -1.53 27.13 -28.50
N ALA A 321 -1.76 26.38 -27.41
CA ALA A 321 -2.93 26.55 -26.56
C ALA A 321 -3.01 27.95 -25.94
N ASN A 322 -1.86 28.42 -25.44
CA ASN A 322 -1.75 29.75 -24.86
C ASN A 322 -1.59 30.83 -25.95
N TYR A 323 -0.96 30.49 -27.09
CA TYR A 323 -0.64 31.42 -28.18
C TYR A 323 -0.78 30.74 -29.56
N TRP A 324 -1.99 30.64 -30.08
CA TRP A 324 -2.28 29.87 -31.30
C TRP A 324 -1.52 30.34 -32.54
N LYS A 325 -1.24 31.66 -32.65
CA LYS A 325 -0.47 32.27 -33.74
C LYS A 325 0.94 31.67 -33.92
N LEU A 326 1.48 30.98 -32.91
CA LEU A 326 2.76 30.26 -32.99
C LEU A 326 2.77 29.25 -34.14
N VAL A 327 1.67 28.57 -34.41
CA VAL A 327 1.55 27.54 -35.46
C VAL A 327 1.80 28.12 -36.86
N LEU A 328 1.51 29.40 -37.05
CA LEU A 328 1.66 30.10 -38.32
C LEU A 328 3.09 30.57 -38.60
N ILE A 329 4.02 30.40 -37.65
CA ILE A 329 5.42 30.78 -37.83
C ILE A 329 6.11 29.76 -38.73
N ASN A 330 6.42 30.14 -39.96
CA ASN A 330 7.16 29.31 -40.90
C ASN A 330 8.67 29.45 -40.64
N ILE A 331 9.40 28.33 -40.71
CA ILE A 331 10.84 28.31 -40.41
C ILE A 331 11.58 27.86 -41.64
N ASN A 332 12.46 28.73 -42.14
CA ASN A 332 13.39 28.42 -43.21
C ASN A 332 14.78 28.23 -42.62
N VAL A 333 15.45 27.15 -43.05
CA VAL A 333 16.78 26.80 -42.57
C VAL A 333 17.80 27.06 -43.69
N SER A 334 18.83 27.85 -43.38
CA SER A 334 20.02 28.07 -44.22
C SER A 334 21.24 27.36 -43.60
N LYS A 335 22.39 27.37 -44.30
CA LYS A 335 23.65 26.77 -43.84
C LYS A 335 24.23 27.42 -42.58
N THR A 336 23.88 28.68 -42.32
CA THR A 336 24.48 29.48 -41.23
C THR A 336 23.45 30.18 -40.35
N PHE A 337 22.17 30.17 -40.73
CA PHE A 337 21.10 30.84 -39.98
C PHE A 337 19.76 30.12 -40.08
N MET A 338 18.90 30.33 -39.08
CA MET A 338 17.47 30.02 -39.11
C MET A 338 16.66 31.30 -39.24
N GLN A 339 15.72 31.31 -40.18
CA GLN A 339 14.83 32.42 -40.44
C GLN A 339 13.40 32.05 -40.04
N PHE A 340 12.84 32.79 -39.11
CA PHE A 340 11.46 32.69 -38.65
C PHE A 340 10.62 33.74 -39.37
N ASN A 341 9.61 33.27 -40.10
CA ASN A 341 8.72 34.08 -40.93
C ASN A 341 7.32 34.04 -40.33
N ALA A 342 6.69 35.20 -40.20
CA ALA A 342 5.35 35.32 -39.67
C ALA A 342 4.61 36.43 -40.42
N ILE A 343 3.28 36.30 -40.57
CA ILE A 343 2.48 37.26 -41.36
C ILE A 343 2.39 38.58 -40.59
N GLY A 344 2.66 39.71 -41.28
CA GLY A 344 2.53 41.05 -40.72
C GLY A 344 3.74 41.57 -39.93
N ILE A 345 4.87 40.85 -39.92
CA ILE A 345 6.12 41.28 -39.29
C ILE A 345 7.33 40.85 -40.13
N ASP A 346 8.40 41.67 -40.13
CA ASP A 346 9.65 41.35 -40.82
C ASP A 346 10.27 40.05 -40.29
N SER A 347 10.92 39.26 -41.15
CA SER A 347 11.53 37.98 -40.76
C SER A 347 12.59 38.13 -39.65
N LEU A 348 12.56 37.23 -38.67
CA LEU A 348 13.63 37.12 -37.67
C LEU A 348 14.69 36.13 -38.12
N ILE A 349 15.93 36.60 -38.25
CA ILE A 349 17.10 35.77 -38.56
C ILE A 349 17.92 35.53 -37.29
N ILE A 350 18.21 34.25 -37.01
CA ILE A 350 19.08 33.81 -35.91
C ILE A 350 20.27 33.06 -36.51
N GLU A 351 21.48 33.60 -36.34
CA GLU A 351 22.71 32.95 -36.77
C GLU A 351 23.11 31.81 -35.83
N ILE A 352 23.52 30.69 -36.43
CA ILE A 352 23.81 29.44 -35.73
C ILE A 352 25.29 29.08 -35.96
N ASP A 353 26.22 29.95 -35.55
CA ASP A 353 27.66 29.71 -35.68
C ASP A 353 28.36 29.52 -34.32
N LYS A 354 29.51 28.82 -34.32
CA LYS A 354 30.39 28.53 -33.18
C LYS A 354 30.80 29.79 -32.41
N GLN A 355 30.89 30.97 -33.06
CA GLN A 355 31.29 32.20 -32.38
C GLN A 355 30.22 32.78 -31.45
N THR A 356 28.91 32.70 -31.76
CA THR A 356 27.83 33.20 -30.87
C THR A 356 27.58 32.31 -29.64
N ARG A 357 27.96 31.02 -29.69
CA ARG A 357 27.90 30.11 -28.53
C ARG A 357 28.81 30.56 -27.37
N LYS A 358 29.83 31.39 -27.64
CA LYS A 358 30.79 31.90 -26.64
C LYS A 358 30.30 33.13 -25.85
N TYR A 359 29.31 33.88 -26.35
CA TYR A 359 28.99 35.22 -25.83
C TYR A 359 27.59 35.40 -25.22
N CYS A 360 26.64 34.47 -25.42
CA CYS A 360 25.35 34.55 -24.74
C CYS A 360 25.45 33.96 -23.31
N LYS A 361 25.50 34.85 -22.30
CA LYS A 361 25.60 34.50 -20.86
C LYS A 361 24.25 34.41 -20.13
N VAL A 362 23.14 34.68 -20.83
CA VAL A 362 21.79 34.70 -20.22
C VAL A 362 21.12 33.35 -20.41
N PHE A 363 20.79 32.70 -19.29
CA PHE A 363 20.11 31.42 -19.27
C PHE A 363 18.84 31.46 -18.42
N TYR A 364 17.78 30.83 -18.91
CA TYR A 364 16.57 30.54 -18.16
C TYR A 364 16.54 29.07 -17.74
N TYR A 365 15.71 28.78 -16.75
CA TYR A 365 15.53 27.44 -16.22
C TYR A 365 14.04 27.15 -16.10
N SER A 366 13.58 26.07 -16.72
CA SER A 366 12.22 25.54 -16.53
C SER A 366 12.28 24.23 -15.76
N SER A 367 11.26 23.95 -14.94
CA SER A 367 11.13 22.72 -14.15
C SER A 367 10.95 21.47 -15.02
N TRP A 368 11.34 20.35 -14.44
CA TRP A 368 11.27 19.00 -15.02
C TRP A 368 10.55 18.05 -14.08
N TYR A 369 9.98 16.98 -14.63
CA TYR A 369 9.54 15.85 -13.82
C TYR A 369 10.78 15.12 -13.30
N GLY A 370 10.93 14.95 -11.99
CA GLY A 370 12.17 14.43 -11.37
C GLY A 370 13.12 15.49 -10.79
N GLY A 371 12.75 16.78 -10.81
CA GLY A 371 13.33 17.78 -9.91
C GLY A 371 14.61 18.49 -10.36
N THR A 372 15.11 18.30 -11.60
CA THR A 372 16.33 19.00 -12.08
C THR A 372 16.05 20.04 -13.18
N PRO A 373 16.26 21.36 -12.98
CA PRO A 373 15.93 22.39 -13.98
C PRO A 373 16.76 22.27 -15.28
N THR A 374 16.11 22.44 -16.45
CA THR A 374 16.82 22.46 -17.75
C THR A 374 17.31 23.86 -18.08
N LYS A 375 18.58 23.96 -18.48
CA LYS A 375 19.21 25.21 -18.91
C LYS A 375 18.78 25.59 -20.34
N LEU A 376 18.21 26.78 -20.49
CA LEU A 376 17.73 27.34 -21.75
C LEU A 376 18.52 28.60 -22.06
N ARG A 377 19.08 28.74 -23.26
CA ARG A 377 19.84 29.91 -23.69
C ARG A 377 18.92 30.92 -24.34
N ASP A 378 19.03 32.19 -23.95
CA ASP A 378 18.27 33.27 -24.57
C ASP A 378 18.77 33.57 -26.01
N CYS A 379 17.85 33.76 -26.96
CA CYS A 379 18.17 34.10 -28.35
C CYS A 379 18.40 35.61 -28.58
N GLY A 380 18.32 36.43 -27.54
CA GLY A 380 18.65 37.85 -27.55
C GLY A 380 17.44 38.78 -27.60
N ALA A 381 17.68 40.06 -27.32
CA ALA A 381 16.63 41.09 -27.25
C ALA A 381 15.88 41.28 -28.58
N LYS A 382 16.55 41.10 -29.73
CA LYS A 382 15.92 41.18 -31.05
C LYS A 382 14.86 40.08 -31.24
N ALA A 383 15.19 38.85 -30.87
CA ALA A 383 14.26 37.72 -30.93
C ALA A 383 13.09 37.86 -29.94
N ALA A 384 13.37 38.38 -28.74
CA ALA A 384 12.33 38.69 -27.77
C ALA A 384 11.39 39.80 -28.24
N LYS A 385 11.92 40.91 -28.79
CA LYS A 385 11.10 41.97 -29.36
C LYS A 385 10.20 41.41 -30.47
N TRP A 386 10.78 40.62 -31.37
CA TRP A 386 10.06 40.02 -32.49
C TRP A 386 8.89 39.11 -32.05
N ILE A 387 9.13 38.19 -31.11
CA ILE A 387 8.06 37.26 -30.68
C ILE A 387 6.96 37.98 -29.88
N ASN A 388 7.31 39.01 -29.12
CA ASN A 388 6.35 39.84 -28.37
C ASN A 388 5.53 40.73 -29.30
N GLU A 389 6.15 41.32 -30.31
CA GLU A 389 5.47 42.13 -31.32
C GLU A 389 4.48 41.29 -32.15
N TYR A 390 4.90 40.09 -32.58
CA TYR A 390 4.02 39.20 -33.35
C TYR A 390 2.86 38.62 -32.54
N LEU A 391 3.09 38.26 -31.27
CA LEU A 391 2.07 37.68 -30.39
C LEU A 391 1.33 38.73 -29.54
N GLU A 392 1.60 40.02 -29.75
CA GLU A 392 0.97 41.15 -29.05
C GLU A 392 1.07 41.04 -27.52
N THR A 393 2.28 40.83 -27.03
CA THR A 393 2.62 40.57 -25.61
C THR A 393 3.93 41.28 -25.24
N SER A 394 4.36 41.24 -23.97
CA SER A 394 5.58 41.92 -23.49
C SER A 394 6.57 41.00 -22.77
N ASP A 395 6.15 39.80 -22.38
CA ASP A 395 6.86 39.00 -21.37
C ASP A 395 7.49 37.70 -21.93
N LEU A 396 7.52 37.54 -23.25
CA LEU A 396 8.00 36.31 -23.90
C LEU A 396 9.45 36.41 -24.36
N ARG A 397 10.17 35.28 -24.30
CA ARG A 397 11.53 35.12 -24.84
C ARG A 397 11.56 33.92 -25.74
N LEU A 398 12.20 34.07 -26.89
CA LEU A 398 12.62 32.92 -27.67
C LEU A 398 13.92 32.37 -27.06
N VAL A 399 13.91 31.10 -26.70
CA VAL A 399 15.02 30.43 -26.03
C VAL A 399 15.38 29.12 -26.71
N GLN A 400 16.64 28.74 -26.66
CA GLN A 400 17.19 27.51 -27.22
C GLN A 400 17.53 26.51 -26.11
N ARG A 401 17.23 25.23 -26.28
CA ARG A 401 17.63 24.18 -25.31
C ARG A 401 19.16 23.98 -25.32
N VAL A 402 19.78 23.91 -24.14
CA VAL A 402 21.24 23.69 -23.97
C VAL A 402 21.50 22.36 -23.26
N GLN A 403 22.32 21.49 -23.86
CA GLN A 403 22.64 20.16 -23.30
C GLN A 403 23.75 20.20 -22.24
N ARG A 404 23.83 19.17 -21.38
CA ARG A 404 24.69 19.10 -20.18
C ARG A 404 26.20 19.03 -20.45
N VAL A 405 26.64 18.53 -21.60
CA VAL A 405 28.06 18.45 -21.99
C VAL A 405 28.17 18.88 -23.46
N ASP A 406 28.83 19.99 -23.72
CA ASP A 406 29.32 20.46 -25.02
C ASP A 406 28.38 20.34 -26.24
N CYS A 407 27.09 20.68 -26.09
CA CYS A 407 26.16 21.05 -27.19
C CYS A 407 26.10 20.12 -28.44
N ASN A 408 26.43 18.82 -28.35
CA ASN A 408 26.42 17.90 -29.49
C ASN A 408 25.30 16.84 -29.33
N PRO A 409 24.11 17.05 -29.91
CA PRO A 409 22.99 16.09 -29.87
C PRO A 409 23.28 14.76 -30.62
N LEU A 410 24.43 14.65 -31.30
CA LEU A 410 24.91 13.38 -31.87
C LEU A 410 25.70 12.53 -30.86
N HIS A 411 26.05 13.08 -29.68
CA HIS A 411 26.69 12.30 -28.62
C HIS A 411 25.64 11.48 -27.87
N GLU A 412 25.63 10.17 -28.09
CA GLU A 412 24.66 9.24 -27.53
C GLU A 412 25.26 8.49 -26.34
N GLU A 413 24.46 8.30 -25.28
CA GLU A 413 24.83 7.41 -24.18
C GLU A 413 24.33 6.00 -24.51
N PRO A 414 25.18 4.96 -24.47
CA PRO A 414 24.74 3.59 -24.72
C PRO A 414 23.64 3.18 -23.75
N ASN A 415 22.59 2.50 -24.26
CA ASN A 415 21.49 1.93 -23.46
C ASN A 415 20.62 2.93 -22.66
N PHE A 416 20.79 4.25 -22.82
CA PHE A 416 20.07 5.27 -22.02
C PHE A 416 18.54 5.11 -22.04
N ILE A 417 17.94 4.83 -23.20
CA ILE A 417 16.48 4.61 -23.31
C ILE A 417 16.07 3.28 -22.67
N ARG A 418 16.90 2.24 -22.82
CA ARG A 418 16.64 0.93 -22.22
C ARG A 418 16.66 1.03 -20.70
N GLU A 419 17.69 1.67 -20.14
CA GLU A 419 17.89 1.76 -18.68
C GLU A 419 16.88 2.69 -17.99
N ASN A 420 16.39 3.71 -18.69
CA ASN A 420 15.41 4.66 -18.16
C ASN A 420 13.96 4.40 -18.63
N TRP A 421 13.67 3.25 -19.24
CA TRP A 421 12.37 2.96 -19.86
C TRP A 421 11.15 3.18 -18.96
N MET A 422 11.25 2.83 -17.67
CA MET A 422 10.18 3.04 -16.71
C MET A 422 9.86 4.52 -16.50
N GLU A 423 10.89 5.38 -16.50
CA GLU A 423 10.73 6.84 -16.44
C GLU A 423 10.04 7.35 -17.71
N TYR A 424 10.42 6.84 -18.88
CA TYR A 424 9.81 7.19 -20.17
C TYR A 424 8.32 6.82 -20.19
N ASN A 425 7.96 5.60 -19.78
CA ASN A 425 6.55 5.18 -19.71
C ASN A 425 5.75 6.00 -18.69
N MET A 426 6.32 6.29 -17.51
CA MET A 426 5.66 7.12 -16.50
C MET A 426 5.38 8.54 -17.02
N ILE A 427 6.29 9.11 -17.81
CA ILE A 427 6.13 10.42 -18.44
C ILE A 427 4.99 10.42 -19.48
N TYR A 428 4.89 9.38 -20.30
CA TYR A 428 3.83 9.28 -21.32
C TYR A 428 2.48 8.76 -20.76
N SER A 429 2.46 8.00 -19.67
CA SER A 429 1.25 7.39 -19.09
C SER A 429 0.43 8.34 -18.22
N THR A 430 1.02 9.43 -17.73
CA THR A 430 0.39 10.32 -16.73
C THR A 430 -0.22 11.60 -17.30
N LYS A 431 -0.23 11.82 -18.62
CA LYS A 431 -0.65 13.11 -19.22
C LYS A 431 -1.37 13.01 -20.58
N ALA A 432 -2.51 13.72 -20.65
CA ALA A 432 -2.95 14.46 -21.84
C ALA A 432 -1.97 15.63 -22.03
N GLU A 433 -1.45 15.80 -23.24
CA GLU A 433 -0.14 16.41 -23.47
C GLU A 433 0.04 17.92 -23.22
N GLU A 434 -0.96 18.62 -22.69
CA GLU A 434 -0.95 20.09 -22.71
C GLU A 434 -0.93 20.78 -21.34
N LYS A 435 -0.69 20.05 -20.24
CA LYS A 435 -0.21 20.69 -19.00
C LYS A 435 1.27 21.06 -19.12
N THR A 436 1.46 22.30 -19.56
CA THR A 436 2.61 23.05 -20.09
C THR A 436 3.89 23.13 -19.25
N GLU A 437 3.96 22.56 -18.05
CA GLU A 437 4.99 22.99 -17.07
C GLU A 437 6.13 22.00 -16.79
N ALA A 438 6.07 20.77 -17.33
CA ALA A 438 7.15 19.80 -17.14
C ALA A 438 7.61 19.23 -18.49
N PHE A 439 8.87 19.50 -18.83
CA PHE A 439 9.55 18.86 -19.94
C PHE A 439 10.24 17.58 -19.47
N ALA A 440 10.43 16.65 -20.40
CA ALA A 440 11.34 15.52 -20.27
C ALA A 440 12.40 15.58 -21.41
N ASN A 441 13.50 14.81 -21.29
CA ASN A 441 14.56 14.69 -22.30
C ASN A 441 14.12 13.71 -23.38
N VAL A 442 12.96 13.11 -23.18
CA VAL A 442 12.29 12.18 -24.07
C VAL A 442 11.69 12.93 -25.25
N THR A 443 11.67 12.31 -26.41
CA THR A 443 11.41 13.00 -27.67
C THR A 443 10.06 12.74 -28.26
N ARG A 444 9.44 13.84 -28.71
CA ARG A 444 8.16 13.85 -29.39
C ARG A 444 8.39 13.43 -30.84
N CYS A 445 8.30 12.14 -31.13
CA CYS A 445 8.21 11.67 -32.51
C CYS A 445 6.81 11.12 -32.75
N VAL A 446 6.04 11.80 -33.58
CA VAL A 446 4.73 11.33 -34.02
C VAL A 446 4.90 10.59 -35.34
N LEU A 447 4.51 9.32 -35.37
CA LEU A 447 4.46 8.54 -36.58
C LEU A 447 3.01 8.41 -37.06
N MET A 448 2.81 8.53 -38.38
CA MET A 448 1.49 8.47 -39.01
C MET A 448 1.59 7.76 -40.36
N THR A 449 0.52 7.12 -40.82
CA THR A 449 0.46 6.57 -42.17
C THR A 449 -0.05 7.59 -43.18
N THR A 450 0.32 7.41 -44.45
CA THR A 450 -0.15 8.28 -45.53
C THR A 450 -1.68 8.21 -45.68
N SER A 451 -2.28 7.02 -45.50
CA SER A 451 -3.74 6.84 -45.52
C SER A 451 -4.44 7.55 -44.35
N THR A 452 -3.87 7.54 -43.14
CA THR A 452 -4.35 8.37 -42.02
C THR A 452 -4.27 9.85 -42.35
N LEU A 453 -3.12 10.30 -42.84
CA LEU A 453 -2.88 11.71 -43.15
C LEU A 453 -3.87 12.22 -44.20
N ASP A 454 -4.06 11.48 -45.30
CA ASP A 454 -4.98 11.84 -46.38
C ASP A 454 -6.43 11.87 -45.90
N LYS A 455 -6.83 10.90 -45.07
CA LYS A 455 -8.18 10.87 -44.48
C LYS A 455 -8.41 12.09 -43.59
N LEU A 456 -7.49 12.38 -42.68
CA LEU A 456 -7.59 13.52 -41.78
C LEU A 456 -7.62 14.86 -42.54
N GLN A 457 -6.83 14.99 -43.61
CA GLN A 457 -6.85 16.18 -44.45
C GLN A 457 -8.19 16.36 -45.17
N LYS A 458 -8.82 15.29 -45.64
CA LYS A 458 -10.17 15.34 -46.25
C LYS A 458 -11.26 15.70 -45.24
N GLU A 459 -11.19 15.16 -44.02
CA GLU A 459 -12.14 15.49 -42.93
C GLU A 459 -12.08 16.98 -42.57
N ILE A 460 -10.87 17.57 -42.51
CA ILE A 460 -10.68 19.01 -42.24
C ILE A 460 -11.35 19.88 -43.32
N ILE A 461 -11.29 19.47 -44.59
CA ILE A 461 -11.85 20.23 -45.71
C ILE A 461 -13.39 20.22 -45.70
N HIS A 462 -14.00 19.14 -45.18
CA HIS A 462 -15.46 18.98 -45.22
C HIS A 462 -16.22 19.58 -44.04
N ASN A 463 -15.61 19.70 -42.86
CA ASN A 463 -16.32 20.02 -41.62
C ASN A 463 -16.09 21.44 -41.07
N ASP A 464 -15.37 22.32 -41.78
CA ASP A 464 -14.97 23.66 -41.30
C ASP A 464 -14.22 23.66 -39.94
N GLU A 465 -13.77 22.49 -39.48
CA GLU A 465 -12.97 22.31 -38.27
C GLU A 465 -11.49 22.21 -38.64
N HIS A 466 -10.62 22.95 -37.94
CA HIS A 466 -9.17 22.87 -38.16
C HIS A 466 -8.53 21.99 -37.10
N HIS A 467 -8.04 20.81 -37.50
CA HIS A 467 -7.20 19.97 -36.64
C HIS A 467 -5.72 20.27 -36.89
N LEU A 468 -4.93 20.30 -35.81
CA LEU A 468 -3.49 20.51 -35.90
C LEU A 468 -2.75 19.19 -36.15
N ILE A 469 -2.66 18.75 -37.40
CA ILE A 469 -1.95 17.52 -37.80
C ILE A 469 -0.43 17.78 -37.86
N ARG A 470 0.35 17.12 -37.00
CA ARG A 470 1.81 17.34 -36.88
C ARG A 470 2.65 16.07 -36.83
N PRO A 471 2.64 15.22 -37.88
CA PRO A 471 3.47 14.04 -37.93
C PRO A 471 4.94 14.42 -38.12
N ASN A 472 5.84 13.63 -37.54
CA ASN A 472 7.27 13.71 -37.78
C ASN A 472 7.72 12.72 -38.86
N ILE A 473 7.16 11.51 -38.84
CA ILE A 473 7.43 10.45 -39.82
C ILE A 473 6.11 10.04 -40.46
N VAL A 474 6.05 10.11 -41.78
CA VAL A 474 4.92 9.60 -42.56
C VAL A 474 5.38 8.39 -43.36
N VAL A 475 4.67 7.27 -43.21
CA VAL A 475 4.97 6.01 -43.89
C VAL A 475 3.87 5.71 -44.91
N SER A 476 4.23 5.34 -46.14
CA SER A 476 3.26 4.78 -47.08
C SER A 476 2.82 3.42 -46.57
N THR A 477 1.52 3.16 -46.59
CA THR A 477 1.01 1.83 -46.31
C THR A 477 -0.06 1.47 -47.32
N SER A 478 -0.18 0.19 -47.65
CA SER A 478 -1.35 -0.36 -48.34
C SER A 478 -2.56 -0.51 -47.41
N SER A 479 -2.43 -0.09 -46.15
CA SER A 479 -3.35 -0.31 -45.06
C SER A 479 -4.41 0.77 -44.97
N ILE A 480 -5.54 0.43 -44.34
CA ILE A 480 -6.60 1.38 -44.01
C ILE A 480 -6.10 2.49 -43.06
N PRO A 481 -6.69 3.70 -43.09
CA PRO A 481 -6.37 4.77 -42.14
C PRO A 481 -6.41 4.29 -40.68
N TYR A 482 -5.48 4.79 -39.88
CA TYR A 482 -5.20 4.55 -38.44
C TYR A 482 -4.47 3.24 -38.09
N SER A 483 -4.02 2.48 -39.08
CA SER A 483 -3.33 1.20 -38.85
C SER A 483 -2.08 1.28 -37.97
N GLU A 484 -1.44 2.45 -37.87
CA GLU A 484 -0.27 2.70 -37.02
C GLU A 484 -0.54 2.54 -35.51
N GLU A 485 -1.80 2.61 -35.07
CA GLU A 485 -2.18 2.46 -33.66
C GLU A 485 -2.01 1.03 -33.14
N ASP A 486 -2.01 0.05 -34.05
CA ASP A 486 -1.86 -1.37 -33.74
C ASP A 486 -0.41 -1.84 -33.76
N TRP A 487 0.52 -0.97 -34.18
CA TRP A 487 1.94 -1.28 -34.27
C TRP A 487 2.57 -1.18 -32.89
N GLU A 488 3.36 -2.17 -32.52
CA GLU A 488 4.15 -2.16 -31.28
C GLU A 488 5.57 -1.69 -31.56
N TRP A 489 6.18 -2.22 -32.61
CA TRP A 489 7.54 -1.91 -33.01
C TRP A 489 7.58 -1.60 -34.50
N ILE A 490 8.45 -0.68 -34.89
CA ILE A 490 8.65 -0.29 -36.29
C ILE A 490 10.14 -0.37 -36.57
N LYS A 491 10.51 -1.08 -37.62
CA LYS A 491 11.88 -1.18 -38.11
C LYS A 491 11.99 -0.48 -39.44
N ILE A 492 12.93 0.45 -39.55
CA ILE A 492 13.27 1.10 -40.83
C ILE A 492 14.78 0.99 -40.99
N LYS A 493 15.23 0.19 -41.98
CA LYS A 493 16.62 -0.25 -42.10
C LYS A 493 17.13 -0.88 -40.79
N ASN A 494 18.10 -0.25 -40.12
CA ASN A 494 18.69 -0.70 -38.86
C ASN A 494 18.11 0.02 -37.62
N ILE A 495 17.19 0.95 -37.82
CA ILE A 495 16.52 1.68 -36.73
C ILE A 495 15.38 0.83 -36.21
N ILE A 496 15.24 0.78 -34.89
CA ILE A 496 14.10 0.15 -34.23
C ILE A 496 13.41 1.21 -33.39
N ILE A 497 12.15 1.47 -33.70
CA ILE A 497 11.30 2.47 -33.07
C ILE A 497 10.22 1.73 -32.30
N ARG A 498 9.98 2.14 -31.05
CA ARG A 498 8.95 1.60 -30.19
C ARG A 498 7.73 2.54 -30.20
N VAL A 499 6.55 1.99 -30.42
CA VAL A 499 5.28 2.71 -30.25
C VAL A 499 4.91 2.72 -28.77
N ILE A 500 4.52 3.90 -28.28
CA ILE A 500 4.24 4.17 -26.87
C ILE A 500 2.74 4.23 -26.64
N LYS A 501 2.03 5.16 -27.31
CA LYS A 501 0.57 5.32 -27.24
C LYS A 501 0.03 6.15 -28.42
N PRO A 502 -1.28 6.08 -28.75
CA PRO A 502 -1.92 6.98 -29.71
C PRO A 502 -1.87 8.46 -29.29
N VAL A 503 -1.90 9.37 -30.27
CA VAL A 503 -1.93 10.82 -30.06
C VAL A 503 -3.38 11.32 -30.02
N PRO A 504 -3.89 11.92 -28.94
CA PRO A 504 -5.27 12.45 -28.90
C PRO A 504 -5.49 13.60 -29.92
N ARG A 505 -6.71 13.71 -30.49
CA ARG A 505 -7.09 14.85 -31.36
C ARG A 505 -7.32 16.12 -30.53
N TYR A 506 -6.78 17.23 -31.02
CA TYR A 506 -7.07 18.57 -30.52
C TYR A 506 -7.80 19.39 -31.60
N LEU A 507 -8.95 19.98 -31.24
CA LEU A 507 -9.75 20.85 -32.09
C LEU A 507 -9.26 22.30 -32.00
N ILE A 508 -8.95 22.93 -33.13
CA ILE A 508 -8.79 24.37 -33.22
C ILE A 508 -10.02 24.90 -33.96
N LYS A 509 -10.89 25.67 -33.29
CA LYS A 509 -11.97 26.36 -33.99
C LYS A 509 -11.39 27.54 -34.79
N PRO A 510 -11.58 27.64 -36.11
CA PRO A 510 -11.30 28.86 -36.83
C PRO A 510 -12.24 29.99 -36.40
N PHE A 511 -11.67 31.09 -35.94
CA PHE A 511 -12.32 32.40 -35.97
C PHE A 511 -12.11 32.98 -37.38
N ALA A 512 -12.82 32.45 -38.39
CA ALA A 512 -12.89 33.12 -39.67
C ALA A 512 -13.83 34.34 -39.54
N LEU A 513 -13.23 35.52 -39.38
CA LEU A 513 -13.79 36.85 -39.64
C LEU A 513 -15.22 37.17 -39.17
N ARG A 514 -15.38 37.74 -37.95
CA ARG A 514 -16.15 39.00 -37.69
C ARG A 514 -16.24 39.33 -36.18
N PHE A 515 -15.64 40.48 -35.82
CA PHE A 515 -15.90 41.40 -34.70
C PHE A 515 -16.11 40.91 -33.24
N LEU A 516 -15.19 41.41 -32.38
CA LEU A 516 -15.36 41.95 -31.02
C LEU A 516 -15.90 41.07 -29.87
N THR A 517 -15.20 41.24 -28.72
CA THR A 517 -15.52 40.91 -27.32
C THR A 517 -15.15 39.52 -26.75
N VAL A 518 -14.17 39.58 -25.84
CA VAL A 518 -14.04 38.87 -24.56
C VAL A 518 -14.79 37.54 -24.46
N PHE A 519 -14.12 36.42 -24.76
CA PHE A 519 -14.25 35.15 -24.04
C PHE A 519 -13.00 34.28 -24.29
N ALA A 520 -12.60 33.54 -23.27
CA ALA A 520 -11.41 32.70 -23.24
C ALA A 520 -11.37 31.71 -24.41
N HIS A 521 -10.18 31.50 -24.97
CA HIS A 521 -9.93 30.38 -25.87
C HIS A 521 -10.01 29.07 -25.07
N GLU A 522 -11.20 28.50 -24.94
CA GLU A 522 -11.35 27.14 -24.43
C GLU A 522 -10.99 26.16 -25.55
N LEU A 523 -9.75 25.66 -25.49
CA LEU A 523 -9.45 24.34 -26.04
C LEU A 523 -10.24 23.33 -25.23
N TYR A 524 -11.28 22.77 -25.83
CA TYR A 524 -11.87 21.56 -25.30
C TYR A 524 -10.94 20.40 -25.63
N VAL A 525 -10.14 20.00 -24.64
CA VAL A 525 -9.89 18.57 -24.46
C VAL A 525 -11.21 18.02 -23.95
N ARG A 526 -11.85 17.09 -24.65
CA ARG A 526 -12.97 16.36 -24.03
C ARG A 526 -12.40 15.79 -22.73
N ASP A 527 -13.02 16.09 -21.59
CA ASP A 527 -12.54 15.73 -20.23
C ASP A 527 -12.44 14.21 -19.97
N LYS A 528 -12.53 13.40 -21.02
CA LYS A 528 -12.18 11.99 -21.06
C LYS A 528 -11.31 11.77 -22.30
N GLU A 529 -10.02 11.46 -22.11
CA GLU A 529 -9.07 11.04 -23.17
C GLU A 529 -9.65 9.91 -24.07
N GLU A 530 -10.66 9.20 -23.57
CA GLU A 530 -11.28 8.03 -24.19
C GLU A 530 -12.28 8.36 -25.33
N GLU A 531 -12.65 9.64 -25.57
CA GLU A 531 -13.71 10.02 -26.52
C GLU A 531 -13.25 10.79 -27.78
N THR A 532 -11.95 10.79 -28.15
CA THR A 532 -11.42 11.48 -29.35
C THR A 532 -10.67 10.55 -30.30
N ALA A 533 -10.96 10.59 -31.60
CA ALA A 533 -10.14 9.90 -32.61
C ALA A 533 -8.68 10.40 -32.57
N HIS A 534 -7.68 9.59 -32.96
CA HIS A 534 -6.26 9.92 -32.75
C HIS A 534 -5.57 10.56 -33.98
N LEU A 535 -4.45 11.28 -33.75
CA LEU A 535 -3.60 11.96 -34.73
C LEU A 535 -2.24 11.24 -34.89
N GLY A 536 -2.28 9.92 -35.12
CA GLY A 536 -1.09 9.07 -35.23
C GLY A 536 -0.65 8.52 -33.87
N VAL A 537 0.61 8.08 -33.75
CA VAL A 537 1.16 7.47 -32.53
C VAL A 537 2.43 8.15 -32.02
N TYR A 538 2.55 8.26 -30.69
CA TYR A 538 3.81 8.58 -30.03
C TYR A 538 4.77 7.41 -30.12
N CYS A 539 5.98 7.70 -30.58
CA CYS A 539 7.02 6.70 -30.71
C CYS A 539 8.39 7.25 -30.30
N ALA A 540 9.29 6.35 -29.90
CA ALA A 540 10.67 6.67 -29.53
C ALA A 540 11.65 5.65 -30.13
N SER A 541 12.83 6.12 -30.50
CA SER A 541 13.89 5.26 -31.04
C SER A 541 14.44 4.36 -29.94
N PHE A 542 14.25 3.05 -30.07
CA PHE A 542 14.83 2.05 -29.18
C PHE A 542 16.27 1.69 -29.61
N ILE A 543 16.52 1.65 -30.92
CA ILE A 543 17.87 1.56 -31.50
C ILE A 543 18.07 2.75 -32.45
N SER A 544 19.02 3.62 -32.10
CA SER A 544 19.34 4.82 -32.88
C SER A 544 19.84 4.52 -34.29
N GLY A 545 19.54 5.39 -35.24
CA GLY A 545 20.12 5.32 -36.58
C GLY A 545 19.61 6.38 -37.55
N ASN A 546 20.00 6.26 -38.82
CA ASN A 546 19.75 7.27 -39.84
C ASN A 546 18.57 6.87 -40.75
N LEU A 547 17.63 7.80 -40.92
CA LEU A 547 16.39 7.65 -41.67
C LEU A 547 16.42 8.60 -42.88
N GLN A 548 16.04 8.12 -44.06
CA GLN A 548 15.95 8.94 -45.29
C GLN A 548 14.61 8.73 -45.99
N LEU A 549 14.19 9.72 -46.79
CA LEU A 549 13.04 9.57 -47.67
C LEU A 549 13.26 8.42 -48.65
N ASN A 550 12.19 7.69 -48.96
CA ASN A 550 12.19 6.51 -49.82
C ASN A 550 13.06 5.36 -49.30
N ASP A 551 13.27 5.27 -47.98
CA ASP A 551 13.82 4.06 -47.38
C ASP A 551 12.79 2.93 -47.55
N ASP A 552 13.02 2.07 -48.55
CA ASP A 552 12.08 1.12 -49.16
C ASP A 552 11.59 -0.03 -48.25
N GLU A 553 11.95 -0.01 -46.97
CA GLU A 553 11.86 -1.13 -46.05
C GLU A 553 11.46 -0.67 -44.64
N ALA A 554 10.24 -0.13 -44.50
CA ALA A 554 9.57 0.00 -43.21
C ALA A 554 8.80 -1.29 -42.90
N PHE A 555 9.08 -1.87 -41.74
CA PHE A 555 8.39 -3.04 -41.22
C PHE A 555 7.74 -2.72 -39.87
N ALA A 556 6.60 -3.33 -39.56
CA ALA A 556 6.00 -3.25 -38.23
C ALA A 556 5.85 -4.64 -37.61
N ASN A 557 5.91 -4.68 -36.28
CA ASN A 557 5.45 -5.80 -35.46
C ASN A 557 4.09 -5.38 -34.87
N VAL A 558 3.02 -6.10 -35.24
CA VAL A 558 1.62 -5.74 -34.93
C VAL A 558 1.13 -6.64 -33.80
N THR A 559 0.62 -6.08 -32.71
CA THR A 559 0.33 -6.88 -31.50
C THR A 559 -1.04 -6.60 -30.89
N ARG A 560 -1.89 -5.80 -31.54
CA ARG A 560 -3.25 -5.52 -31.06
C ARG A 560 -4.26 -6.02 -32.09
N CYS A 561 -5.04 -7.03 -31.72
CA CYS A 561 -6.22 -7.47 -32.46
C CYS A 561 -7.45 -7.26 -31.59
N VAL A 562 -8.44 -6.52 -32.08
CA VAL A 562 -9.77 -6.40 -31.47
C VAL A 562 -10.65 -7.51 -32.04
N LEU A 563 -11.18 -8.37 -31.17
CA LEU A 563 -12.07 -9.46 -31.54
C LEU A 563 -13.48 -9.21 -30.97
N MET A 564 -14.51 -9.46 -31.78
CA MET A 564 -15.92 -9.40 -31.34
C MET A 564 -16.77 -10.50 -31.99
N THR A 565 -17.93 -10.79 -31.41
CA THR A 565 -18.88 -11.74 -32.00
C THR A 565 -19.77 -11.06 -33.05
N THR A 566 -20.30 -11.83 -34.01
CA THR A 566 -21.30 -11.31 -34.97
C THR A 566 -22.53 -10.75 -34.25
N SER A 567 -23.00 -11.37 -33.15
CA SER A 567 -24.13 -10.86 -32.37
C SER A 567 -23.83 -9.52 -31.70
N THR A 568 -22.61 -9.32 -31.21
CA THR A 568 -22.16 -8.03 -30.68
C THR A 568 -22.14 -6.98 -31.77
N LEU A 569 -21.53 -7.30 -32.91
CA LEU A 569 -21.43 -6.38 -34.04
C LEU A 569 -22.82 -5.99 -34.57
N ASP A 570 -23.73 -6.96 -34.74
CA ASP A 570 -25.08 -6.73 -35.23
C ASP A 570 -25.92 -5.89 -34.26
N LYS A 571 -25.78 -6.15 -32.94
CA LYS A 571 -26.44 -5.34 -31.91
C LYS A 571 -25.93 -3.90 -31.94
N LEU A 572 -24.60 -3.73 -31.95
CA LEU A 572 -23.99 -2.40 -32.00
C LEU A 572 -24.36 -1.64 -33.28
N GLN A 573 -24.43 -2.32 -34.43
CA GLN A 573 -24.85 -1.71 -35.68
C GLN A 573 -26.34 -1.30 -35.67
N LYS A 574 -27.22 -2.06 -35.02
CA LYS A 574 -28.64 -1.71 -34.86
C LYS A 574 -28.88 -0.59 -33.85
N GLU A 575 -28.02 -0.45 -32.84
CA GLU A 575 -28.10 0.64 -31.87
C GLU A 575 -27.61 1.99 -32.45
N ILE A 576 -26.89 1.98 -33.59
CA ILE A 576 -26.36 3.16 -34.30
C ILE A 576 -27.32 3.64 -35.42
N ILE A 577 -28.61 3.26 -35.39
CA ILE A 577 -29.57 3.72 -36.40
C ILE A 577 -29.97 5.17 -36.12
N HIS A 578 -29.19 6.12 -36.65
CA HIS A 578 -29.65 7.39 -37.28
C HIS A 578 -28.43 8.25 -37.69
N GLY A 579 -28.05 8.18 -38.96
CA GLY A 579 -27.04 9.05 -39.60
C GLY A 579 -25.94 8.25 -40.30
N ASP A 580 -25.45 8.73 -41.45
CA ASP A 580 -24.47 8.12 -42.37
C ASP A 580 -23.05 7.87 -41.77
N GLU A 581 -22.93 7.42 -40.53
CA GLU A 581 -21.66 7.14 -39.85
C GLU A 581 -21.42 5.62 -39.66
N HIS A 582 -21.42 4.87 -40.76
CA HIS A 582 -21.16 3.42 -40.78
C HIS A 582 -19.70 2.99 -40.47
N HIS A 583 -18.84 3.85 -39.90
CA HIS A 583 -17.37 3.67 -39.96
C HIS A 583 -16.61 3.61 -38.63
N LEU A 584 -17.31 3.58 -37.49
CA LEU A 584 -16.67 3.72 -36.18
C LEU A 584 -16.31 2.41 -35.46
N ILE A 585 -16.92 1.27 -35.79
CA ILE A 585 -16.62 -0.03 -35.16
C ILE A 585 -15.76 -0.87 -36.11
N ARG A 586 -14.48 -1.09 -35.75
CA ARG A 586 -13.49 -1.81 -36.59
C ARG A 586 -12.85 -2.98 -35.85
N PRO A 587 -13.54 -4.13 -35.70
CA PRO A 587 -12.91 -5.36 -35.24
C PRO A 587 -11.85 -5.84 -36.25
N ASN A 588 -10.72 -6.30 -35.74
CA ASN A 588 -9.73 -7.04 -36.54
C ASN A 588 -10.23 -8.46 -36.86
N ILE A 589 -11.02 -9.05 -35.95
CA ILE A 589 -11.56 -10.40 -36.09
C ILE A 589 -13.03 -10.40 -35.65
N VAL A 590 -13.93 -10.86 -36.52
CA VAL A 590 -15.33 -11.12 -36.16
C VAL A 590 -15.56 -12.62 -36.19
N VAL A 591 -16.05 -13.17 -35.09
CA VAL A 591 -16.34 -14.61 -34.98
C VAL A 591 -17.84 -14.84 -34.87
N SER A 592 -18.36 -15.76 -35.69
CA SER A 592 -19.73 -16.26 -35.57
C SER A 592 -19.76 -17.47 -34.65
N GLY A 593 -20.79 -17.57 -33.81
CA GLY A 593 -20.98 -18.73 -32.92
C GLY A 593 -21.69 -18.43 -31.60
N SER A 594 -21.62 -17.19 -31.12
CA SER A 594 -22.50 -16.71 -30.04
C SER A 594 -23.70 -15.98 -30.64
N SER A 595 -24.90 -16.26 -30.12
CA SER A 595 -26.10 -15.47 -30.39
C SER A 595 -26.32 -14.39 -29.33
N ILE A 596 -25.46 -14.33 -28.32
CA ILE A 596 -25.56 -13.42 -27.18
C ILE A 596 -24.55 -12.28 -27.40
N PRO A 597 -25.01 -11.04 -27.62
CA PRO A 597 -24.13 -9.88 -27.71
C PRO A 597 -23.27 -9.73 -26.44
N TYR A 598 -22.00 -9.38 -26.65
CA TYR A 598 -20.95 -9.12 -25.67
C TYR A 598 -20.36 -10.33 -24.95
N SER A 599 -20.79 -11.54 -25.30
CA SER A 599 -20.28 -12.77 -24.67
C SER A 599 -18.76 -12.93 -24.73
N GLU A 600 -18.10 -12.28 -25.68
CA GLU A 600 -16.65 -12.29 -25.81
C GLU A 600 -15.90 -11.64 -24.64
N GLU A 601 -16.55 -10.78 -23.85
CA GLU A 601 -15.95 -10.15 -22.67
C GLU A 601 -15.54 -11.16 -21.59
N ASP A 602 -16.25 -12.27 -21.50
CA ASP A 602 -16.02 -13.33 -20.52
C ASP A 602 -15.06 -14.41 -21.06
N TRP A 603 -14.53 -14.24 -22.27
CA TRP A 603 -13.62 -15.22 -22.86
C TRP A 603 -12.20 -14.95 -22.38
N GLU A 604 -11.49 -15.99 -21.93
CA GLU A 604 -10.06 -15.89 -21.61
C GLU A 604 -9.18 -16.25 -22.82
N TRP A 605 -9.65 -17.18 -23.65
CA TRP A 605 -8.91 -17.71 -24.80
C TRP A 605 -9.86 -18.08 -25.94
N ILE A 606 -9.40 -17.90 -27.17
CA ILE A 606 -10.17 -18.12 -28.39
C ILE A 606 -9.32 -18.93 -29.35
N LYS A 607 -9.86 -20.04 -29.86
CA LYS A 607 -9.18 -20.88 -30.85
C LYS A 607 -9.88 -20.77 -32.19
N ILE A 608 -9.20 -20.22 -33.20
CA ILE A 608 -9.68 -20.14 -34.59
C ILE A 608 -8.80 -21.07 -35.44
N LYS A 609 -9.34 -22.22 -35.82
CA LYS A 609 -8.58 -23.32 -36.45
C LYS A 609 -7.35 -23.71 -35.60
N ASN A 610 -6.14 -23.39 -36.09
CA ASN A 610 -4.87 -23.71 -35.43
C ASN A 610 -4.27 -22.53 -34.66
N ILE A 611 -4.95 -21.37 -34.64
CA ILE A 611 -4.48 -20.15 -33.98
C ILE A 611 -5.17 -20.05 -32.63
N ILE A 612 -4.39 -19.96 -31.55
CA ILE A 612 -4.88 -19.68 -30.20
C ILE A 612 -4.60 -18.22 -29.89
N ILE A 613 -5.65 -17.52 -29.48
CA ILE A 613 -5.68 -16.10 -29.23
C ILE A 613 -6.04 -15.90 -27.77
N ARG A 614 -5.20 -15.20 -27.01
CA ARG A 614 -5.52 -14.86 -25.61
C ARG A 614 -6.30 -13.56 -25.59
N VAL A 615 -7.37 -13.53 -24.81
CA VAL A 615 -8.04 -12.30 -24.42
C VAL A 615 -7.25 -11.67 -23.29
N ILE A 616 -6.71 -10.49 -23.55
CA ILE A 616 -5.84 -9.76 -22.63
C ILE A 616 -6.67 -8.88 -21.69
N LYS A 617 -7.69 -8.22 -22.24
CA LYS A 617 -8.64 -7.41 -21.45
C LYS A 617 -9.87 -7.02 -22.30
N PRO A 618 -11.03 -6.78 -21.68
CA PRO A 618 -12.17 -6.19 -22.35
C PRO A 618 -11.93 -4.73 -22.75
N VAL A 619 -12.57 -4.31 -23.84
CA VAL A 619 -12.50 -2.97 -24.45
C VAL A 619 -13.65 -2.13 -23.90
N PRO A 620 -13.42 -1.13 -23.03
CA PRO A 620 -14.50 -0.35 -22.43
C PRO A 620 -15.39 0.36 -23.46
N ARG A 621 -16.74 0.42 -23.27
CA ARG A 621 -17.66 1.05 -24.25
C ARG A 621 -17.48 2.56 -24.45
N TYR A 622 -16.75 3.23 -23.57
CA TYR A 622 -16.54 4.69 -23.63
C TYR A 622 -15.71 5.13 -24.84
N LEU A 623 -15.02 4.19 -25.51
CA LEU A 623 -14.19 4.45 -26.70
C LEU A 623 -14.97 4.71 -28.00
N ILE A 624 -16.31 4.53 -28.04
CA ILE A 624 -17.14 4.90 -29.20
C ILE A 624 -18.46 5.55 -28.73
N LYS A 625 -18.40 6.82 -28.34
CA LYS A 625 -19.54 7.74 -28.40
C LYS A 625 -19.15 9.03 -29.14
N PRO A 626 -19.52 9.18 -30.41
CA PRO A 626 -19.71 10.50 -30.99
C PRO A 626 -21.20 10.83 -31.12
N PHE A 627 -21.59 11.95 -30.49
CA PHE A 627 -22.67 12.86 -30.91
C PHE A 627 -24.05 12.29 -31.28
N ALA A 628 -24.95 12.13 -30.29
CA ALA A 628 -26.38 12.47 -30.46
C ALA A 628 -27.10 12.55 -29.10
N LEU A 629 -27.30 13.79 -28.60
CA LEU A 629 -28.50 14.29 -27.90
C LEU A 629 -28.15 15.61 -27.18
N ARG A 630 -28.03 16.68 -27.97
CA ARG A 630 -28.37 18.04 -27.50
C ARG A 630 -29.86 18.24 -27.77
N PHE A 631 -30.54 18.87 -26.80
CA PHE A 631 -31.96 19.26 -26.74
C PHE A 631 -32.97 18.19 -26.32
N LEU A 632 -33.13 18.04 -24.99
CA LEU A 632 -34.45 18.15 -24.36
C LEU A 632 -34.30 18.63 -22.91
N THR A 633 -34.87 19.82 -22.69
CA THR A 633 -34.96 20.56 -21.44
C THR A 633 -36.13 20.00 -20.60
N VAL A 634 -36.03 20.10 -19.27
CA VAL A 634 -37.10 20.01 -18.25
C VAL A 634 -37.46 18.59 -17.73
N PHE A 635 -37.47 18.44 -16.40
CA PHE A 635 -37.90 17.31 -15.54
C PHE A 635 -36.94 16.11 -15.35
N ALA A 636 -36.09 16.20 -14.31
CA ALA A 636 -35.85 15.13 -13.32
C ALA A 636 -34.86 15.63 -12.25
N HIS A 637 -35.31 16.60 -11.45
CA HIS A 637 -34.78 16.79 -10.10
C HIS A 637 -35.62 15.82 -9.23
N GLU A 638 -34.96 15.03 -8.37
CA GLU A 638 -35.50 13.93 -7.55
C GLU A 638 -35.39 12.53 -8.18
N LEU A 639 -34.80 11.60 -7.40
CA LEU A 639 -34.44 10.20 -7.68
C LEU A 639 -33.06 10.00 -8.33
N TYR A 640 -31.99 9.98 -7.52
CA TYR A 640 -31.01 8.88 -7.48
C TYR A 640 -30.05 9.08 -6.29
N THR A 641 -30.63 8.93 -5.09
CA THR A 641 -29.93 8.42 -3.91
C THR A 641 -30.41 6.99 -3.72
N ARG A 642 -29.62 6.00 -4.17
CA ARG A 642 -29.69 4.60 -3.74
C ARG A 642 -28.56 3.80 -4.37
N ASP A 643 -27.99 2.94 -3.54
CA ASP A 643 -27.06 1.88 -3.88
C ASP A 643 -27.35 1.25 -5.25
N ARG A 644 -26.40 1.40 -6.16
CA ARG A 644 -26.11 0.47 -7.28
C ARG A 644 -24.66 0.63 -7.69
N GLU A 645 -23.82 -0.31 -7.28
CA GLU A 645 -22.80 -0.84 -8.18
C GLU A 645 -23.57 -1.57 -9.29
N GLU A 646 -23.78 -0.92 -10.44
CA GLU A 646 -24.20 -1.59 -11.67
C GLU A 646 -23.20 -1.26 -12.79
N GLU A 647 -22.53 -2.32 -13.24
CA GLU A 647 -22.11 -2.62 -14.62
C GLU A 647 -21.51 -1.47 -15.47
N THR A 648 -20.19 -1.41 -15.51
CA THR A 648 -19.48 -0.84 -16.67
C THR A 648 -19.57 -1.85 -17.83
N ALA A 649 -20.26 -1.51 -18.91
CA ALA A 649 -20.42 -2.39 -20.08
C ALA A 649 -19.29 -2.21 -21.11
N HIS A 650 -18.79 -3.29 -21.76
CA HIS A 650 -17.63 -3.28 -22.68
C HIS A 650 -18.04 -3.62 -24.14
N LEU A 651 -17.19 -3.34 -25.14
CA LEU A 651 -17.54 -3.24 -26.58
C LEU A 651 -16.96 -4.41 -27.40
N GLY A 652 -16.04 -5.19 -26.81
CA GLY A 652 -15.27 -6.29 -27.41
C GLY A 652 -14.05 -6.61 -26.54
N VAL A 653 -13.09 -7.42 -27.02
CA VAL A 653 -11.89 -7.79 -26.24
C VAL A 653 -10.58 -7.57 -27.00
N TYR A 654 -9.57 -7.02 -26.30
CA TYR A 654 -8.20 -6.95 -26.81
C TYR A 654 -7.58 -8.34 -26.78
N CYS A 655 -7.02 -8.74 -27.92
CA CYS A 655 -6.45 -10.04 -28.13
C CYS A 655 -4.99 -9.97 -28.57
N ALA A 656 -4.16 -10.86 -28.04
CA ALA A 656 -2.82 -11.12 -28.56
C ALA A 656 -2.86 -12.42 -29.39
N SER A 657 -2.40 -12.38 -30.65
CA SER A 657 -2.28 -13.58 -31.48
C SER A 657 -0.92 -14.22 -31.25
N PHE A 658 -0.90 -15.51 -30.90
CA PHE A 658 0.32 -16.30 -30.92
C PHE A 658 0.39 -17.04 -32.26
N ILE A 659 1.23 -16.57 -33.18
CA ILE A 659 1.59 -17.37 -34.37
C ILE A 659 2.76 -18.27 -33.96
N ASN A 660 2.43 -19.52 -33.66
CA ASN A 660 3.30 -20.68 -33.41
C ASN A 660 4.80 -20.40 -33.22
N GLY A 661 5.17 -20.01 -32.01
CA GLY A 661 6.26 -20.66 -31.30
C GLY A 661 5.61 -21.48 -30.18
N HIS A 662 5.77 -22.80 -30.21
CA HIS A 662 5.17 -23.73 -29.25
C HIS A 662 5.33 -23.25 -27.80
N LEU A 663 4.26 -22.72 -27.22
CA LEU A 663 4.03 -22.62 -25.79
C LEU A 663 2.51 -22.55 -25.59
N GLN A 664 1.84 -23.67 -25.90
CA GLN A 664 0.72 -24.06 -25.06
C GLN A 664 1.34 -24.32 -23.68
N LEU A 665 1.09 -23.43 -22.72
CA LEU A 665 0.89 -23.92 -21.37
C LEU A 665 -0.61 -24.11 -21.29
N ASN A 666 -1.07 -25.33 -21.55
CA ASN A 666 -2.37 -25.73 -21.06
C ASN A 666 -2.36 -25.50 -19.54
N ASP A 667 -3.50 -25.22 -18.91
CA ASP A 667 -3.62 -25.32 -17.44
C ASP A 667 -3.25 -26.73 -16.94
N ASP A 668 -3.20 -27.70 -17.86
CA ASP A 668 -2.64 -29.04 -17.67
C ASP A 668 -1.11 -29.08 -17.55
N ASP A 669 -0.37 -28.10 -18.09
CA ASP A 669 1.10 -28.08 -18.14
C ASP A 669 1.76 -27.46 -16.90
N THR A 670 1.04 -26.67 -16.08
CA THR A 670 1.59 -26.05 -14.85
C THR A 670 1.03 -26.62 -13.55
N LEU A 671 -0.29 -26.76 -13.42
CA LEU A 671 -0.96 -27.28 -12.22
C LEU A 671 -1.87 -28.48 -12.50
N GLY A 672 -2.00 -28.92 -13.77
CA GLY A 672 -2.86 -30.04 -14.20
C GLY A 672 -2.67 -31.35 -13.46
N HIS A 673 -1.44 -31.61 -13.05
CA HIS A 673 -1.07 -32.79 -12.28
C HIS A 673 -1.57 -32.74 -10.84
N ILE A 674 -1.99 -31.57 -10.34
CA ILE A 674 -2.62 -31.39 -9.04
C ILE A 674 -4.11 -31.73 -9.18
N LYS A 675 -4.42 -33.00 -8.96
CA LYS A 675 -5.78 -33.55 -8.89
C LYS A 675 -5.76 -34.82 -8.05
N SER A 676 -6.94 -35.23 -7.58
CA SER A 676 -7.09 -36.50 -6.89
C SER A 676 -6.57 -37.66 -7.76
N ARG A 677 -5.81 -38.56 -7.13
CA ARG A 677 -5.30 -39.80 -7.74
C ARG A 677 -6.11 -41.02 -7.36
N THR A 678 -7.07 -40.82 -6.48
CA THR A 678 -7.94 -41.87 -5.96
C THR A 678 -8.96 -42.25 -7.02
N SER A 679 -9.19 -43.55 -7.20
CA SER A 679 -10.15 -44.05 -8.19
C SER A 679 -11.57 -43.51 -7.93
N PRO A 680 -12.38 -43.29 -8.99
CA PRO A 680 -13.75 -42.83 -8.87
C PRO A 680 -14.61 -43.58 -7.84
N GLU A 681 -14.45 -44.90 -7.76
CA GLU A 681 -15.23 -45.79 -6.89
C GLU A 681 -14.94 -45.52 -5.40
N ILE A 682 -13.68 -45.28 -5.05
CA ILE A 682 -13.27 -44.97 -3.68
C ILE A 682 -13.78 -43.58 -3.31
N GLN A 683 -13.70 -42.60 -4.21
CA GLN A 683 -14.22 -41.25 -3.94
C GLN A 683 -15.74 -41.22 -3.75
N ALA A 684 -16.49 -41.91 -4.60
CA ALA A 684 -17.94 -42.03 -4.47
C ALA A 684 -18.31 -42.74 -3.15
N LYS A 685 -17.59 -43.80 -2.78
CA LYS A 685 -17.77 -44.48 -1.49
C LYS A 685 -17.43 -43.56 -0.32
N ALA A 686 -16.32 -42.82 -0.39
CA ALA A 686 -15.89 -41.90 0.65
C ALA A 686 -16.89 -40.77 0.90
N ALA A 687 -17.56 -40.28 -0.16
CA ALA A 687 -18.65 -39.32 -0.06
C ALA A 687 -19.92 -39.95 0.54
N LYS A 688 -20.25 -41.20 0.16
CA LYS A 688 -21.34 -41.95 0.78
C LYS A 688 -21.11 -42.17 2.28
N ASP A 689 -19.88 -42.45 2.68
CA ASP A 689 -19.52 -42.60 4.10
C ASP A 689 -19.74 -41.28 4.88
N VAL A 690 -19.54 -40.11 4.24
CA VAL A 690 -19.93 -38.80 4.84
C VAL A 690 -21.43 -38.78 5.07
N ALA A 691 -22.23 -39.12 4.05
CA ALA A 691 -23.68 -39.12 4.13
C ALA A 691 -24.18 -40.08 5.22
N GLU A 692 -23.56 -41.26 5.34
CA GLU A 692 -23.88 -42.24 6.40
C GLU A 692 -23.56 -41.71 7.80
N ARG A 693 -22.40 -41.06 8.01
CA ARG A 693 -22.08 -40.45 9.31
C ARG A 693 -22.97 -39.26 9.65
N LEU A 694 -23.36 -38.47 8.64
CA LEU A 694 -24.16 -37.26 8.83
C LEU A 694 -25.65 -37.55 9.05
N LEU A 695 -26.23 -38.46 8.25
CA LEU A 695 -27.68 -38.69 8.18
C LEU A 695 -28.11 -40.04 8.77
N GLY A 696 -27.15 -40.93 9.07
CA GLY A 696 -27.42 -42.31 9.45
C GLY A 696 -27.64 -43.23 8.24
N LYS A 697 -27.44 -44.52 8.47
CA LYS A 697 -27.37 -45.56 7.43
C LYS A 697 -28.66 -45.76 6.62
N GLU A 698 -29.83 -45.54 7.22
CA GLU A 698 -31.10 -45.73 6.52
C GLU A 698 -31.45 -44.55 5.63
N ILE A 699 -31.26 -43.32 6.13
CA ILE A 699 -31.55 -42.11 5.37
C ILE A 699 -30.56 -41.93 4.22
N SER A 700 -29.28 -42.25 4.44
CA SER A 700 -28.25 -42.13 3.40
C SER A 700 -28.53 -43.00 2.16
N LYS A 701 -29.32 -44.07 2.27
CA LYS A 701 -29.72 -44.90 1.11
C LYS A 701 -30.58 -44.13 0.11
N MET A 702 -31.27 -43.07 0.54
CA MET A 702 -32.05 -42.19 -0.33
C MET A 702 -31.17 -41.28 -1.19
N PHE A 703 -29.85 -41.26 -0.96
CA PHE A 703 -28.89 -40.43 -1.69
C PHE A 703 -27.99 -41.31 -2.56
N ILE A 704 -28.20 -41.29 -3.87
CA ILE A 704 -27.38 -42.01 -4.84
C ILE A 704 -26.23 -41.10 -5.25
N MET A 705 -25.02 -41.45 -4.82
CA MET A 705 -23.81 -40.65 -5.03
C MET A 705 -22.93 -41.27 -6.11
N MET A 706 -22.68 -40.52 -7.18
CA MET A 706 -21.97 -41.00 -8.36
C MET A 706 -20.88 -40.01 -8.78
N LEU A 707 -19.73 -40.54 -9.19
CA LEU A 707 -18.67 -39.72 -9.77
C LEU A 707 -18.82 -39.67 -11.29
N ASP A 708 -18.69 -38.48 -11.84
CA ASP A 708 -18.76 -38.19 -13.27
C ASP A 708 -17.70 -37.13 -13.58
N THR A 709 -16.51 -37.57 -14.01
CA THR A 709 -15.36 -36.68 -14.25
C THR A 709 -15.61 -35.69 -15.38
N ASP A 710 -16.52 -36.01 -16.30
CA ASP A 710 -16.78 -35.24 -17.51
C ASP A 710 -18.00 -34.32 -17.34
N LEU A 711 -18.56 -34.25 -16.12
CA LEU A 711 -19.76 -33.47 -15.81
C LEU A 711 -19.57 -31.96 -16.01
N GLY A 712 -18.33 -31.46 -15.92
CA GLY A 712 -18.04 -30.02 -15.97
C GLY A 712 -16.68 -29.71 -16.59
N PRO A 713 -16.29 -28.42 -16.64
CA PRO A 713 -15.02 -28.00 -17.20
C PRO A 713 -13.83 -28.60 -16.46
N VAL A 714 -12.74 -28.90 -17.18
CA VAL A 714 -11.48 -29.39 -16.59
C VAL A 714 -11.00 -28.42 -15.51
N GLY A 715 -10.64 -28.96 -14.34
CA GLY A 715 -10.12 -28.16 -13.22
C GLY A 715 -11.19 -27.40 -12.43
N LYS A 716 -12.48 -27.49 -12.78
CA LYS A 716 -13.57 -26.85 -12.03
C LYS A 716 -14.54 -27.89 -11.49
N ASP A 717 -14.50 -28.07 -10.16
CA ASP A 717 -15.40 -29.01 -9.51
C ASP A 717 -16.86 -28.68 -9.81
N THR A 718 -17.61 -29.68 -10.26
CA THR A 718 -18.99 -29.54 -10.71
C THR A 718 -19.84 -30.63 -10.08
N PHE A 719 -21.05 -30.29 -9.64
CA PHE A 719 -22.04 -31.28 -9.25
C PHE A 719 -23.39 -31.04 -9.91
N LYS A 720 -24.19 -32.10 -10.01
CA LYS A 720 -25.57 -32.09 -10.48
C LYS A 720 -26.43 -32.89 -9.52
N ILE A 721 -27.59 -32.35 -9.15
CA ILE A 721 -28.54 -32.96 -8.23
C ILE A 721 -29.87 -33.10 -8.96
N THR A 722 -30.42 -34.32 -8.94
CA THR A 722 -31.74 -34.63 -9.50
C THR A 722 -32.49 -35.60 -8.61
N LYS A 723 -33.78 -35.38 -8.39
CA LYS A 723 -34.63 -36.39 -7.77
C LYS A 723 -35.18 -37.35 -8.82
N ASN A 724 -35.02 -38.66 -8.61
CA ASN A 724 -35.46 -39.67 -9.56
C ASN A 724 -36.94 -40.06 -9.33
N PRO A 725 -37.58 -40.79 -10.27
CA PRO A 725 -38.98 -41.20 -10.13
C PRO A 725 -39.27 -42.12 -8.93
N LEU A 726 -38.26 -42.78 -8.36
CA LEU A 726 -38.37 -43.60 -7.14
C LEU A 726 -38.33 -42.75 -5.85
N GLY A 727 -38.12 -41.44 -5.99
CA GLY A 727 -38.06 -40.50 -4.87
C GLY A 727 -36.67 -40.33 -4.24
N GLU A 728 -35.63 -40.93 -4.83
CA GLU A 728 -34.25 -40.85 -4.37
C GLU A 728 -33.53 -39.63 -4.97
N ILE A 729 -32.56 -39.08 -4.24
CA ILE A 729 -31.76 -37.93 -4.65
C ILE A 729 -30.46 -38.42 -5.27
N GLU A 730 -30.32 -38.25 -6.58
CA GLU A 730 -29.10 -38.53 -7.32
C GLU A 730 -28.18 -37.31 -7.31
N ILE A 731 -26.96 -37.48 -6.80
CA ILE A 731 -25.90 -36.49 -6.79
C ILE A 731 -24.74 -37.01 -7.63
N ARG A 732 -24.51 -36.36 -8.76
CA ARG A 732 -23.34 -36.58 -9.63
C ARG A 732 -22.32 -35.50 -9.37
N GLY A 733 -21.03 -35.82 -9.26
CA GLY A 733 -19.98 -34.82 -9.10
C GLY A 733 -18.66 -35.22 -9.75
N THR A 734 -17.83 -34.24 -10.10
CA THR A 734 -16.51 -34.46 -10.73
C THR A 734 -15.46 -35.06 -9.79
N SER A 735 -15.67 -34.94 -8.48
CA SER A 735 -14.80 -35.43 -7.41
C SER A 735 -15.61 -35.82 -6.17
N GLY A 736 -15.02 -36.55 -5.23
CA GLY A 736 -15.65 -36.86 -3.94
C GLY A 736 -16.05 -35.60 -3.15
N VAL A 737 -15.23 -34.55 -3.22
CA VAL A 737 -15.53 -33.21 -2.68
C VAL A 737 -16.76 -32.62 -3.37
N ALA A 738 -16.82 -32.65 -4.71
CA ALA A 738 -17.97 -32.11 -5.45
C ALA A 738 -19.28 -32.85 -5.11
N ILE A 739 -19.24 -34.18 -4.95
CA ILE A 739 -20.39 -34.98 -4.53
C ILE A 739 -20.85 -34.58 -3.12
N THR A 740 -19.90 -34.48 -2.18
CA THR A 740 -20.19 -34.13 -0.77
C THR A 740 -20.70 -32.68 -0.65
N TRP A 741 -20.13 -31.76 -1.43
CA TRP A 741 -20.61 -30.39 -1.55
C TRP A 741 -22.02 -30.33 -2.15
N GLY A 742 -22.32 -31.16 -3.16
CA GLY A 742 -23.67 -31.32 -3.71
C GLY A 742 -24.68 -31.81 -2.67
N LEU A 743 -24.29 -32.76 -1.81
CA LEU A 743 -25.10 -33.18 -0.66
C LEU A 743 -25.38 -32.01 0.27
N HIS A 744 -24.35 -31.27 0.69
CA HIS A 744 -24.52 -30.13 1.57
C HIS A 744 -25.40 -29.05 0.94
N HIS A 745 -25.23 -28.78 -0.36
CA HIS A 745 -26.05 -27.83 -1.10
C HIS A 745 -27.52 -28.24 -1.09
N TYR A 746 -27.82 -29.53 -1.32
CA TYR A 746 -29.20 -30.03 -1.24
C TYR A 746 -29.77 -29.86 0.16
N LEU A 747 -29.03 -30.34 1.16
CA LEU A 747 -29.46 -30.31 2.56
C LEU A 747 -29.75 -28.87 3.01
N LYS A 748 -28.84 -27.93 2.71
CA LYS A 748 -28.96 -26.53 3.10
C LYS A 748 -30.11 -25.81 2.38
N ASN A 749 -30.17 -25.90 1.05
CA ASN A 749 -31.05 -25.05 0.25
C ASN A 749 -32.45 -25.65 0.07
N TYR A 750 -32.60 -26.98 0.16
CA TYR A 750 -33.87 -27.66 -0.04
C TYR A 750 -34.42 -28.24 1.27
N CYS A 751 -33.58 -28.76 2.16
CA CYS A 751 -34.04 -29.40 3.40
C CYS A 751 -33.95 -28.50 4.65
N ASN A 752 -33.47 -27.26 4.53
CA ASN A 752 -33.27 -26.32 5.65
C ASN A 752 -32.36 -26.87 6.76
N VAL A 753 -31.32 -27.62 6.36
CA VAL A 753 -30.28 -28.18 7.22
C VAL A 753 -29.13 -27.18 7.39
N HIS A 754 -28.48 -27.19 8.55
CA HIS A 754 -27.30 -26.37 8.83
C HIS A 754 -26.20 -27.18 9.52
N ILE A 755 -24.96 -27.03 9.05
CA ILE A 755 -23.80 -27.77 9.55
C ILE A 755 -22.67 -26.79 9.84
N SER A 756 -22.22 -26.74 11.10
CA SER A 756 -21.08 -25.94 11.55
C SER A 756 -20.22 -26.72 12.55
N TRP A 757 -19.11 -26.15 13.02
CA TRP A 757 -18.33 -26.74 14.12
C TRP A 757 -19.11 -26.74 15.43
N ASP A 758 -19.87 -25.68 15.67
CA ASP A 758 -20.54 -25.42 16.95
C ASP A 758 -21.85 -26.20 17.13
N GLY A 759 -22.39 -26.76 16.05
CA GLY A 759 -23.53 -27.65 16.09
C GLY A 759 -24.07 -27.99 14.71
N THR A 760 -25.10 -28.83 14.69
CA THR A 760 -25.81 -29.19 13.46
C THR A 760 -27.32 -29.18 13.68
N GLN A 761 -28.06 -28.71 12.69
CA GLN A 761 -29.48 -29.00 12.51
C GLN A 761 -29.53 -29.90 11.29
N ILE A 762 -30.00 -31.14 11.46
CA ILE A 762 -30.10 -32.15 10.39
C ILE A 762 -31.52 -32.72 10.25
N ALA A 763 -32.53 -31.97 10.71
CA ALA A 763 -33.92 -32.43 10.64
C ALA A 763 -34.42 -32.33 9.20
N LEU A 764 -34.66 -33.50 8.59
CA LEU A 764 -35.14 -33.59 7.22
C LEU A 764 -36.67 -33.54 7.14
N PRO A 765 -37.24 -33.02 6.04
CA PRO A 765 -38.68 -33.12 5.79
C PRO A 765 -39.08 -34.59 5.56
N ASN A 766 -40.32 -34.95 5.94
CA ASN A 766 -40.88 -36.29 5.75
C ASN A 766 -40.85 -36.74 4.27
N THR A 767 -40.91 -35.77 3.34
CA THR A 767 -40.76 -36.00 1.92
C THR A 767 -39.64 -35.11 1.40
N LEU A 768 -38.63 -35.72 0.79
CA LEU A 768 -37.48 -35.01 0.22
C LEU A 768 -37.94 -34.10 -0.94
N PRO A 769 -37.61 -32.79 -0.93
CA PRO A 769 -38.04 -31.85 -1.96
C PRO A 769 -37.52 -32.18 -3.36
N GLU A 770 -38.31 -31.77 -4.36
CA GLU A 770 -37.91 -31.82 -5.77
C GLU A 770 -36.70 -30.94 -6.05
N VAL A 771 -35.80 -31.42 -6.92
CA VAL A 771 -34.58 -30.71 -7.29
C VAL A 771 -34.12 -31.09 -8.70
N TYR A 772 -33.67 -30.08 -9.44
CA TYR A 772 -32.93 -30.22 -10.68
C TYR A 772 -31.95 -29.04 -10.79
N VAL A 773 -30.70 -29.25 -10.37
CA VAL A 773 -29.68 -28.19 -10.36
C VAL A 773 -28.33 -28.74 -10.78
N LYS A 774 -27.56 -27.93 -11.52
CA LYS A 774 -26.15 -28.16 -11.81
C LYS A 774 -25.37 -26.93 -11.37
N VAL A 775 -24.32 -27.13 -10.59
CA VAL A 775 -23.47 -26.05 -10.06
C VAL A 775 -22.03 -26.33 -10.43
N ILE A 776 -21.34 -25.31 -10.94
CA ILE A 776 -19.93 -25.34 -11.32
C ILE A 776 -19.19 -24.42 -10.36
N SER A 777 -18.08 -24.88 -9.80
CA SER A 777 -17.18 -24.06 -8.99
C SER A 777 -16.56 -22.96 -9.83
N ASN A 778 -16.49 -21.74 -9.31
CA ASN A 778 -15.71 -20.67 -9.92
C ASN A 778 -14.20 -20.95 -9.78
N ASP A 779 -13.82 -21.52 -8.64
CA ASP A 779 -12.44 -21.72 -8.23
C ASP A 779 -11.94 -23.13 -8.56
N ARG A 780 -10.66 -23.23 -8.91
CA ARG A 780 -9.93 -24.50 -9.02
C ARG A 780 -9.62 -25.09 -7.64
N PHE A 781 -9.16 -24.23 -6.73
CA PHE A 781 -8.80 -24.60 -5.36
C PHE A 781 -9.59 -23.77 -4.36
N ARG A 782 -10.15 -24.45 -3.35
CA ARG A 782 -10.75 -23.84 -2.16
C ARG A 782 -9.91 -24.32 -0.98
N TYR A 783 -9.08 -23.40 -0.47
CA TYR A 783 -8.06 -23.66 0.53
C TYR A 783 -8.59 -23.50 1.97
N TYR A 784 -8.14 -24.34 2.90
CA TYR A 784 -8.46 -24.24 4.32
C TYR A 784 -7.24 -24.46 5.22
N GLN A 785 -7.27 -23.79 6.39
CA GLN A 785 -6.32 -23.76 7.52
C GLN A 785 -5.22 -22.68 7.47
N ASN A 786 -4.77 -22.28 8.65
CA ASN A 786 -3.54 -21.54 8.87
C ASN A 786 -2.55 -22.47 9.61
N VAL A 787 -1.24 -22.28 9.45
CA VAL A 787 -0.23 -23.06 10.21
C VAL A 787 -0.45 -22.96 11.73
N CYS A 788 -0.97 -21.83 12.23
CA CYS A 788 -1.32 -21.60 13.62
C CYS A 788 -2.53 -22.42 14.12
N THR A 789 -3.40 -22.90 13.22
CA THR A 789 -4.59 -23.71 13.57
C THR A 789 -4.18 -25.03 14.26
N VAL A 790 -2.97 -25.53 13.97
CA VAL A 790 -2.41 -26.73 14.62
C VAL A 790 -2.10 -26.49 16.09
N GLY A 791 -1.75 -25.27 16.49
CA GLY A 791 -1.55 -24.92 17.90
C GLY A 791 -2.86 -24.55 18.57
N TYR A 792 -3.61 -23.59 18.02
CA TYR A 792 -4.72 -22.95 18.73
C TYR A 792 -6.04 -23.72 18.71
N SER A 793 -6.17 -24.76 17.88
CA SER A 793 -7.43 -25.49 17.72
C SER A 793 -7.23 -27.00 17.71
N SER A 794 -6.34 -27.51 16.86
CA SER A 794 -6.21 -28.95 16.61
C SER A 794 -5.06 -29.65 17.36
N ALA A 795 -4.37 -28.95 18.27
CA ALA A 795 -3.24 -29.49 19.03
C ALA A 795 -3.58 -30.79 19.78
N TRP A 796 -4.81 -30.91 20.24
CA TRP A 796 -5.30 -32.03 21.05
C TRP A 796 -6.38 -32.86 20.35
N TRP A 797 -6.53 -32.70 19.03
CA TRP A 797 -7.54 -33.44 18.29
C TRP A 797 -7.14 -34.90 18.08
N GLN A 798 -8.05 -35.78 18.45
CA GLN A 798 -8.01 -37.20 18.13
C GLN A 798 -8.63 -37.45 16.75
N TRP A 799 -8.58 -38.71 16.29
CA TRP A 799 -9.11 -39.09 14.98
C TRP A 799 -10.58 -38.68 14.78
N GLN A 800 -11.42 -38.83 15.80
CA GLN A 800 -12.86 -38.54 15.68
C GLN A 800 -13.12 -37.05 15.38
N GLN A 801 -12.34 -36.14 15.97
CA GLN A 801 -12.41 -34.70 15.68
C GLN A 801 -11.90 -34.40 14.27
N TRP A 802 -10.78 -35.01 13.88
CA TRP A 802 -10.23 -34.87 12.52
C TRP A 802 -11.18 -35.40 11.45
N GLU A 803 -11.81 -36.57 11.65
CA GLU A 803 -12.78 -37.15 10.72
C GLU A 803 -13.98 -36.20 10.51
N ARG A 804 -14.55 -35.67 11.59
CA ARG A 804 -15.64 -34.69 11.53
C ARG A 804 -15.21 -33.42 10.80
N ASN A 805 -14.00 -32.93 11.05
CA ASN A 805 -13.48 -31.74 10.40
C ASN A 805 -13.23 -31.96 8.90
N ILE A 806 -12.69 -33.11 8.51
CA ILE A 806 -12.48 -33.46 7.09
C ILE A 806 -13.81 -33.66 6.36
N ASP A 807 -14.82 -34.24 7.01
CA ASP A 807 -16.18 -34.30 6.48
C ASP A 807 -16.76 -32.88 6.28
N TRP A 808 -16.59 -32.00 7.26
CA TRP A 808 -16.99 -30.59 7.15
C TRP A 808 -16.25 -29.86 6.02
N MET A 809 -14.95 -30.12 5.83
CA MET A 809 -14.17 -29.57 4.71
C MET A 809 -14.79 -29.98 3.38
N ALA A 810 -15.08 -31.27 3.17
CA ALA A 810 -15.68 -31.77 1.94
C ALA A 810 -17.11 -31.23 1.71
N LEU A 811 -17.94 -31.14 2.76
CA LEU A 811 -19.29 -30.54 2.69
C LEU A 811 -19.23 -29.07 2.25
N ASN A 812 -18.16 -28.34 2.59
CA ASN A 812 -17.97 -26.94 2.17
C ASN A 812 -17.19 -26.79 0.86
N GLY A 813 -16.92 -27.89 0.14
CA GLY A 813 -16.22 -27.86 -1.14
C GLY A 813 -14.72 -27.60 -1.03
N ILE A 814 -14.13 -27.69 0.16
CA ILE A 814 -12.67 -27.55 0.34
C ILE A 814 -11.96 -28.73 -0.32
N ASN A 815 -11.05 -28.44 -1.24
CA ASN A 815 -10.27 -29.45 -1.97
C ASN A 815 -8.75 -29.27 -1.85
N LEU A 816 -8.29 -28.29 -1.06
CA LEU A 816 -6.87 -28.06 -0.74
C LEU A 816 -6.73 -27.68 0.74
N ALA A 817 -5.90 -28.38 1.52
CA ALA A 817 -5.72 -28.04 2.94
C ALA A 817 -4.40 -28.54 3.53
N LEU A 818 -3.91 -27.89 4.59
CA LEU A 818 -2.71 -28.29 5.31
C LEU A 818 -2.88 -29.65 6.01
N ALA A 819 -1.82 -30.47 5.99
CA ALA A 819 -1.73 -31.74 6.72
C ALA A 819 -0.34 -31.89 7.35
N PHE A 820 -0.11 -31.23 8.47
CA PHE A 820 1.21 -31.05 9.09
C PHE A 820 1.49 -32.00 10.26
N THR A 821 0.53 -32.85 10.61
CA THR A 821 0.64 -33.78 11.74
C THR A 821 1.85 -34.71 11.52
N ALA A 822 2.53 -35.07 12.61
CA ALA A 822 3.69 -35.97 12.67
C ALA A 822 5.03 -35.47 12.11
N GLN A 823 5.15 -34.24 11.61
CA GLN A 823 6.42 -33.78 11.03
C GLN A 823 7.60 -33.80 12.03
N GLU A 824 7.33 -33.60 13.34
CA GLU A 824 8.33 -33.71 14.39
C GLU A 824 8.92 -35.13 14.51
N ALA A 825 8.14 -36.18 14.21
CA ALA A 825 8.64 -37.54 14.23
C ALA A 825 9.62 -37.80 13.08
N ILE A 826 9.38 -37.19 11.91
CA ILE A 826 10.29 -37.27 10.77
C ILE A 826 11.58 -36.49 11.05
N TRP A 827 11.46 -35.29 11.65
CA TRP A 827 12.61 -34.53 12.13
C TRP A 827 13.44 -35.30 13.16
N GLN A 828 12.80 -35.94 14.14
CA GLN A 828 13.51 -36.77 15.13
C GLN A 828 14.32 -37.88 14.47
N ARG A 829 13.74 -38.63 13.53
CA ARG A 829 14.44 -39.70 12.81
C ARG A 829 15.65 -39.15 12.03
N LEU A 830 15.47 -38.03 11.33
CA LEU A 830 16.56 -37.38 10.59
C LEU A 830 17.67 -36.89 11.53
N TYR A 831 17.33 -36.25 12.64
CA TYR A 831 18.32 -35.77 13.59
C TYR A 831 19.08 -36.92 14.28
N GLN A 832 18.42 -38.05 14.54
CA GLN A 832 19.08 -39.26 15.03
C GLN A 832 20.05 -39.83 13.97
N GLU A 833 19.66 -39.84 12.69
CA GLU A 833 20.55 -40.26 11.59
C GLU A 833 21.79 -39.35 11.48
N LEU A 834 21.67 -38.07 11.84
CA LEU A 834 22.76 -37.11 11.90
C LEU A 834 23.57 -37.16 13.21
N ASN A 835 23.30 -38.13 14.10
CA ASN A 835 23.96 -38.30 15.40
C ASN A 835 23.75 -37.13 16.38
N LEU A 836 22.56 -36.51 16.38
CA LEU A 836 22.14 -35.65 17.49
C LEU A 836 21.78 -36.51 18.71
N MET A 837 22.16 -36.05 19.89
CA MET A 837 21.78 -36.65 21.17
C MET A 837 20.29 -36.39 21.45
N LYS A 838 19.66 -37.26 22.24
CA LYS A 838 18.24 -37.11 22.58
C LYS A 838 17.96 -35.75 23.22
N GLU A 839 18.84 -35.32 24.12
CA GLU A 839 18.73 -34.04 24.84
C GLU A 839 18.80 -32.85 23.87
N GLU A 840 19.59 -32.94 22.79
CA GLU A 840 19.70 -31.89 21.78
C GLU A 840 18.47 -31.81 20.87
N ILE A 841 17.81 -32.94 20.63
CA ILE A 841 16.54 -33.01 19.89
C ILE A 841 15.41 -32.45 20.77
N ASP A 842 15.38 -32.87 22.03
CA ASP A 842 14.42 -32.43 23.05
C ASP A 842 14.53 -30.92 23.33
N GLU A 843 15.73 -30.35 23.25
CA GLU A 843 15.99 -28.92 23.36
C GLU A 843 15.51 -28.12 22.12
N HIS A 844 15.36 -28.78 20.96
CA HIS A 844 14.97 -28.13 19.72
C HIS A 844 13.46 -28.21 19.47
N LEU A 845 12.86 -29.40 19.59
CA LEU A 845 11.44 -29.59 19.29
C LEU A 845 10.55 -28.95 20.37
N GLY A 846 9.63 -28.09 19.97
CA GLY A 846 8.67 -27.45 20.87
C GLY A 846 7.59 -28.41 21.39
N GLY A 847 6.84 -27.95 22.40
CA GLY A 847 5.67 -28.65 22.93
C GLY A 847 4.47 -28.60 21.99
N PRO A 848 3.49 -29.52 22.15
CA PRO A 848 2.36 -29.68 21.23
C PRO A 848 1.61 -28.39 20.87
N ALA A 849 1.33 -27.55 21.88
CA ALA A 849 0.58 -26.31 21.72
C ALA A 849 1.38 -25.22 20.98
N PHE A 850 2.69 -25.36 20.89
CA PHE A 850 3.60 -24.34 20.37
C PHE A 850 4.33 -24.76 19.07
N LEU A 851 4.00 -25.95 18.55
CA LEU A 851 4.59 -26.48 17.31
C LEU A 851 4.52 -25.53 16.10
N PRO A 852 3.45 -24.74 15.85
CA PRO A 852 3.44 -23.81 14.73
C PRO A 852 4.64 -22.86 14.72
N TRP A 853 4.96 -22.23 15.86
CA TRP A 853 6.08 -21.28 15.96
C TRP A 853 7.44 -21.97 16.01
N ALA A 854 7.50 -23.21 16.51
CA ALA A 854 8.71 -24.01 16.42
C ALA A 854 9.05 -24.37 14.96
N ARG A 855 8.03 -24.76 14.16
CA ARG A 855 8.18 -25.11 12.74
C ARG A 855 8.61 -23.92 11.88
N MET A 856 8.13 -22.72 12.21
CA MET A 856 8.50 -21.48 11.54
C MET A 856 9.85 -20.90 12.01
N GLY A 857 10.52 -21.56 12.98
CA GLY A 857 11.83 -21.16 13.49
C GLY A 857 11.81 -19.97 14.45
N ASN A 858 10.65 -19.57 14.97
CA ASN A 858 10.55 -18.47 15.94
C ASN A 858 11.00 -18.88 17.35
N ILE A 859 10.68 -20.11 17.75
CA ILE A 859 11.00 -20.67 19.08
C ILE A 859 11.59 -22.08 18.97
N ARG A 860 12.18 -22.58 20.05
CA ARG A 860 12.66 -23.97 20.17
C ARG A 860 12.42 -24.50 21.59
N GLY A 861 12.15 -25.79 21.74
CA GLY A 861 12.09 -26.48 23.05
C GLY A 861 10.98 -26.06 24.03
N PHE A 862 10.35 -24.89 23.88
CA PHE A 862 9.34 -24.40 24.82
C PHE A 862 8.08 -25.29 24.81
N GLY A 863 7.64 -25.70 25.99
CA GLY A 863 6.53 -26.65 26.18
C GLY A 863 6.91 -28.12 25.94
N GLY A 864 8.13 -28.42 25.47
CA GLY A 864 8.64 -29.77 25.30
C GLY A 864 9.20 -30.37 26.59
N PRO A 865 9.84 -31.56 26.52
CA PRO A 865 10.11 -32.34 25.31
C PRO A 865 8.88 -33.10 24.78
N LEU A 866 8.94 -33.52 23.51
CA LEU A 866 7.96 -34.44 22.93
C LEU A 866 8.34 -35.89 23.24
N SER A 867 7.36 -36.68 23.66
CA SER A 867 7.60 -38.10 23.97
C SER A 867 7.57 -38.99 22.72
N SER A 868 8.12 -40.20 22.84
CA SER A 868 7.96 -41.23 21.82
C SER A 868 6.50 -41.59 21.58
N ASN A 869 5.64 -41.51 22.60
CA ASN A 869 4.21 -41.73 22.45
C ASN A 869 3.57 -40.66 21.54
N TRP A 870 3.90 -39.38 21.73
CA TRP A 870 3.47 -38.29 20.84
C TRP A 870 3.82 -38.58 19.38
N HIS A 871 5.07 -38.95 19.11
CA HIS A 871 5.51 -39.28 17.74
C HIS A 871 4.75 -40.47 17.15
N ASN A 872 4.61 -41.57 17.90
CA ASN A 872 3.89 -42.76 17.45
C ASN A 872 2.39 -42.52 17.25
N HIS A 873 1.80 -41.67 18.09
CA HIS A 873 0.40 -41.29 18.01
C HIS A 873 0.16 -40.40 16.78
N THR A 874 0.94 -39.34 16.61
CA THR A 874 0.79 -38.38 15.52
C THR A 874 1.05 -39.01 14.15
N ILE A 875 2.00 -39.95 14.01
CA ILE A 875 2.19 -40.73 12.78
C ILE A 875 0.91 -41.47 12.40
N ARG A 876 0.32 -42.22 13.34
CA ARG A 876 -0.93 -42.96 13.10
C ARG A 876 -2.06 -42.02 12.70
N LEU A 877 -2.19 -40.90 13.39
CA LEU A 877 -3.19 -39.89 13.11
C LEU A 877 -3.00 -39.27 11.71
N GLN A 878 -1.77 -38.92 11.33
CA GLN A 878 -1.47 -38.35 10.02
C GLN A 878 -1.80 -39.32 8.88
N HIS A 879 -1.51 -40.62 9.04
CA HIS A 879 -1.92 -41.65 8.09
C HIS A 879 -3.44 -41.68 7.88
N GLN A 880 -4.23 -41.55 8.95
CA GLN A 880 -5.69 -41.52 8.86
C GLN A 880 -6.19 -40.23 8.19
N ILE A 881 -5.61 -39.07 8.56
CA ILE A 881 -5.92 -37.76 7.97
C ILE A 881 -5.68 -37.79 6.46
N LEU A 882 -4.47 -38.17 6.03
CA LEU A 882 -4.09 -38.17 4.63
C LEU A 882 -4.92 -39.14 3.81
N ARG A 883 -5.16 -40.35 4.33
CA ARG A 883 -6.03 -41.33 3.66
C ARG A 883 -7.42 -40.74 3.42
N ARG A 884 -8.05 -40.18 4.46
CA ARG A 884 -9.40 -39.63 4.35
C ARG A 884 -9.49 -38.42 3.41
N MET A 885 -8.51 -37.52 3.48
CA MET A 885 -8.42 -36.38 2.56
C MET A 885 -8.33 -36.86 1.11
N ARG A 886 -7.39 -37.76 0.81
CA ARG A 886 -7.20 -38.33 -0.54
C ARG A 886 -8.41 -39.14 -1.01
N ASP A 887 -9.04 -39.90 -0.12
CA ASP A 887 -10.24 -40.68 -0.42
C ASP A 887 -11.40 -39.77 -0.83
N LEU A 888 -11.55 -38.59 -0.23
CA LEU A 888 -12.53 -37.59 -0.64
C LEU A 888 -12.11 -36.77 -1.87
N GLY A 889 -10.85 -36.82 -2.27
CA GLY A 889 -10.28 -36.00 -3.34
C GLY A 889 -9.81 -34.61 -2.88
N ILE A 890 -9.58 -34.42 -1.58
CA ILE A 890 -8.90 -33.25 -1.01
C ILE A 890 -7.40 -33.45 -1.19
N VAL A 891 -6.73 -32.47 -1.77
CA VAL A 891 -5.26 -32.45 -1.94
C VAL A 891 -4.62 -31.94 -0.64
N PRO A 892 -3.88 -32.78 0.11
CA PRO A 892 -3.15 -32.32 1.29
C PRO A 892 -1.89 -31.53 0.90
N VAL A 893 -1.63 -30.48 1.65
CA VAL A 893 -0.37 -29.71 1.59
C VAL A 893 0.55 -30.20 2.69
N LEU A 894 1.72 -30.70 2.30
CA LEU A 894 2.71 -31.32 3.19
C LEU A 894 3.82 -30.34 3.59
N PRO A 895 4.55 -30.55 4.70
CA PRO A 895 5.63 -29.66 5.10
C PRO A 895 6.89 -29.86 4.23
N ALA A 896 7.75 -28.85 4.19
CA ALA A 896 9.10 -28.91 3.63
C ALA A 896 10.12 -28.18 4.52
N PHE A 897 11.41 -28.33 4.21
CA PHE A 897 12.48 -27.70 4.97
C PHE A 897 12.63 -26.22 4.64
N ALA A 898 12.57 -25.37 5.67
CA ALA A 898 12.68 -23.91 5.56
C ALA A 898 14.08 -23.35 5.86
N GLY A 899 15.05 -24.18 6.27
CA GLY A 899 16.41 -23.74 6.64
C GLY A 899 16.73 -23.74 8.13
N HIS A 900 15.72 -23.77 9.01
CA HIS A 900 15.91 -23.72 10.46
C HIS A 900 16.43 -25.06 11.02
N VAL A 901 17.51 -25.03 11.79
CA VAL A 901 18.21 -26.21 12.33
C VAL A 901 18.57 -26.06 13.83
N PRO A 902 18.73 -27.18 14.57
CA PRO A 902 19.12 -27.20 15.98
C PRO A 902 20.45 -26.50 16.27
N ARG A 903 20.61 -26.00 17.51
CA ARG A 903 21.89 -25.43 18.01
C ARG A 903 23.05 -26.43 17.94
N ALA A 904 22.75 -27.72 18.11
CA ALA A 904 23.69 -28.83 18.01
C ALA A 904 24.38 -28.95 16.63
N PHE A 905 23.82 -28.32 15.57
CA PHE A 905 24.48 -28.31 14.26
C PHE A 905 25.85 -27.66 14.30
N ALA A 906 26.10 -26.68 15.18
CA ALA A 906 27.44 -26.09 15.32
C ALA A 906 28.48 -27.09 15.84
N ARG A 907 28.06 -28.12 16.59
CA ARG A 907 28.93 -29.21 17.06
C ARG A 907 29.20 -30.23 15.96
N LEU A 908 28.17 -30.59 15.21
CA LEU A 908 28.23 -31.63 14.18
C LEU A 908 28.82 -31.14 12.85
N PHE A 909 28.55 -29.88 12.51
CA PHE A 909 28.93 -29.23 11.26
C PHE A 909 29.58 -27.86 11.55
N PRO A 910 30.75 -27.82 12.22
CA PRO A 910 31.37 -26.57 12.66
C PRO A 910 31.79 -25.63 11.50
N ASN A 911 31.90 -26.16 10.28
CA ASN A 911 32.24 -25.41 9.07
C ASN A 911 31.01 -25.00 8.24
N ALA A 912 29.79 -25.40 8.64
CA ALA A 912 28.58 -25.01 7.94
C ALA A 912 28.34 -23.51 8.14
N ASN A 913 27.95 -22.83 7.06
CA ASN A 913 27.59 -21.43 7.13
C ASN A 913 26.16 -21.31 7.66
N MET A 914 26.01 -20.77 8.86
CA MET A 914 24.72 -20.71 9.55
C MET A 914 24.65 -19.44 10.38
N THR A 915 23.49 -18.77 10.32
CA THR A 915 23.21 -17.55 11.07
C THR A 915 22.35 -17.87 12.29
N LYS A 916 22.73 -17.37 13.47
CA LYS A 916 21.87 -17.47 14.66
C LYS A 916 20.71 -16.48 14.50
N ILE A 917 19.47 -16.96 14.59
CA ILE A 917 18.28 -16.10 14.54
C ILE A 917 18.18 -15.27 15.84
N ASP A 918 17.70 -14.03 15.71
CA ASP A 918 17.52 -13.13 16.84
C ASP A 918 16.34 -13.54 17.75
N PRO A 919 16.32 -13.09 19.02
CA PRO A 919 15.23 -13.42 19.94
C PRO A 919 13.87 -12.88 19.47
N TRP A 920 12.97 -13.80 19.13
CA TRP A 920 11.59 -13.48 18.80
C TRP A 920 10.76 -13.26 20.08
N ASN A 921 10.02 -12.14 20.15
CA ASN A 921 9.14 -11.76 21.28
C ASN A 921 9.75 -11.91 22.69
N LYS A 922 11.07 -11.68 22.82
CA LYS A 922 11.82 -11.73 24.08
C LYS A 922 11.87 -13.12 24.74
N PHE A 923 11.62 -14.19 24.00
CA PHE A 923 11.96 -15.53 24.48
C PHE A 923 13.45 -15.58 24.81
N GLU A 924 13.79 -16.14 25.98
CA GLU A 924 15.18 -16.36 26.38
C GLU A 924 15.90 -17.26 25.37
N ASP A 925 17.23 -17.16 25.29
CA ASP A 925 18.05 -17.94 24.34
C ASP A 925 17.75 -19.45 24.37
N LYS A 926 17.42 -19.96 25.56
CA LYS A 926 16.99 -21.35 25.80
C LYS A 926 15.79 -21.76 24.93
N TYR A 927 14.87 -20.84 24.67
CA TYR A 927 13.59 -21.08 24.01
C TYR A 927 13.45 -20.41 22.63
N CYS A 928 14.49 -19.75 22.12
CA CYS A 928 14.48 -19.05 20.83
C CYS A 928 15.68 -19.44 19.96
N CYS A 929 15.91 -18.63 18.93
CA CYS A 929 17.22 -18.43 18.34
C CYS A 929 17.85 -19.72 17.76
N PRO A 930 17.10 -20.53 17.00
CA PRO A 930 17.70 -21.61 16.22
C PRO A 930 18.72 -21.04 15.24
N TYR A 931 19.51 -21.94 14.64
CA TYR A 931 20.33 -21.54 13.51
C TYR A 931 19.50 -21.59 12.24
N LEU A 932 19.66 -20.60 11.38
CA LEU A 932 19.25 -20.64 9.99
C LEU A 932 20.46 -21.05 9.16
N LEU A 933 20.35 -22.21 8.50
CA LEU A 933 21.36 -22.69 7.58
C LEU A 933 21.36 -21.83 6.32
N GLU A 934 22.55 -21.40 5.89
CA GLU A 934 22.66 -20.51 4.74
C GLU A 934 22.22 -21.22 3.46
N PRO A 935 21.38 -20.61 2.60
CA PRO A 935 20.83 -21.26 1.41
C PRO A 935 21.88 -21.77 0.42
N THR A 936 23.06 -21.16 0.40
CA THR A 936 24.18 -21.56 -0.46
C THR A 936 25.05 -22.65 0.15
N ASP A 937 24.85 -22.99 1.43
CA ASP A 937 25.58 -24.08 2.06
C ASP A 937 25.11 -25.43 1.50
N PRO A 938 26.02 -26.35 1.12
CA PRO A 938 25.65 -27.68 0.61
C PRO A 938 24.75 -28.47 1.57
N LEU A 939 24.88 -28.23 2.87
CA LEU A 939 24.09 -28.89 3.91
C LEU A 939 22.60 -28.53 3.79
N PHE A 940 22.26 -27.33 3.30
CA PHE A 940 20.86 -26.90 3.14
C PHE A 940 20.08 -27.86 2.24
N ARG A 941 20.66 -28.14 1.07
CA ARG A 941 20.08 -29.06 0.09
C ARG A 941 20.07 -30.49 0.62
N MET A 942 21.14 -30.94 1.26
CA MET A 942 21.23 -32.30 1.81
C MET A 942 20.12 -32.55 2.84
N ILE A 943 19.93 -31.63 3.80
CA ILE A 943 18.92 -31.75 4.85
C ILE A 943 17.51 -31.65 4.26
N GLY A 944 17.27 -30.68 3.37
CA GLY A 944 15.97 -30.52 2.72
C GLY A 944 15.55 -31.74 1.89
N GLU A 945 16.47 -32.29 1.09
CA GLU A 945 16.20 -33.52 0.33
C GLU A 945 15.96 -34.72 1.24
N ARG A 946 16.76 -34.87 2.30
CA ARG A 946 16.64 -36.03 3.21
C ARG A 946 15.33 -35.98 3.99
N PHE A 947 14.98 -34.84 4.57
CA PHE A 947 13.70 -34.65 5.25
C PHE A 947 12.52 -34.97 4.32
N LEU A 948 12.53 -34.40 3.12
CA LEU A 948 11.41 -34.56 2.19
C LEU A 948 11.28 -36.00 1.70
N ARG A 949 12.39 -36.69 1.39
CA ARG A 949 12.36 -38.14 1.07
C ARG A 949 11.78 -38.96 2.23
N MET A 950 12.25 -38.75 3.45
CA MET A 950 11.73 -39.48 4.62
C MET A 950 10.25 -39.21 4.86
N TYR A 951 9.78 -37.98 4.64
CA TYR A 951 8.37 -37.63 4.76
C TYR A 951 7.53 -38.32 3.67
N ILE A 952 7.99 -38.30 2.41
CA ILE A 952 7.31 -38.95 1.28
C ILE A 952 7.32 -40.48 1.41
N ASP A 953 8.41 -41.07 1.89
CA ASP A 953 8.52 -42.52 2.11
C ASP A 953 7.52 -42.99 3.17
N GLU A 954 7.28 -42.18 4.21
CA GLU A 954 6.28 -42.48 5.24
C GLU A 954 4.85 -42.21 4.75
N PHE A 955 4.58 -41.06 4.11
CA PHE A 955 3.22 -40.55 3.93
C PHE A 955 2.74 -40.43 2.47
N GLY A 956 3.61 -40.67 1.49
CA GLY A 956 3.37 -40.34 0.08
C GLY A 956 3.32 -38.83 -0.17
N THR A 957 2.95 -38.44 -1.39
CA THR A 957 2.85 -37.03 -1.78
C THR A 957 1.72 -36.72 -2.75
N ASP A 958 1.27 -35.47 -2.68
CA ASP A 958 0.30 -34.84 -3.57
C ASP A 958 0.89 -33.57 -4.24
N HIS A 959 2.22 -33.45 -4.18
CA HIS A 959 3.06 -32.47 -4.88
C HIS A 959 2.93 -31.02 -4.44
N ILE A 960 2.22 -30.72 -3.34
CA ILE A 960 2.17 -29.37 -2.79
C ILE A 960 2.81 -29.36 -1.41
N TYR A 961 3.78 -28.48 -1.24
CA TYR A 961 4.54 -28.33 -0.01
C TYR A 961 4.51 -26.90 0.51
N ASN A 962 4.38 -26.72 1.83
CA ASN A 962 4.50 -25.42 2.49
C ASN A 962 5.68 -25.41 3.47
N CYS A 963 6.42 -24.30 3.43
CA CYS A 963 7.44 -23.93 4.41
C CYS A 963 7.77 -22.45 4.25
N ASP A 964 8.12 -21.79 5.34
CA ASP A 964 8.32 -20.33 5.39
C ASP A 964 9.56 -19.99 6.23
N THR A 965 10.60 -19.44 5.59
CA THR A 965 11.91 -19.19 6.23
C THR A 965 11.90 -17.96 7.15
N PHE A 966 11.20 -16.90 6.76
CA PHE A 966 11.25 -15.59 7.41
C PHE A 966 9.88 -15.14 7.95
N ASN A 967 9.05 -16.09 8.42
CA ASN A 967 7.78 -15.72 9.04
C ASN A 967 8.04 -15.03 10.38
N GLU A 968 7.81 -13.71 10.43
CA GLU A 968 8.06 -12.83 11.59
C GLU A 968 9.50 -12.83 12.11
N ASN A 969 10.46 -13.29 11.30
CA ASN A 969 11.90 -13.22 11.56
C ASN A 969 12.55 -12.37 10.47
N GLU A 970 13.32 -11.36 10.84
CA GLU A 970 14.04 -10.52 9.86
C GLU A 970 15.22 -11.29 9.24
N PRO A 971 15.41 -11.24 7.90
CA PRO A 971 16.60 -11.79 7.27
C PRO A 971 17.87 -11.09 7.76
N SER A 972 18.93 -11.84 8.05
CA SER A 972 20.22 -11.29 8.48
C SER A 972 20.95 -10.48 7.38
N ASN A 973 20.56 -10.68 6.12
CA ASN A 973 21.07 -9.96 4.95
C ASN A 973 19.91 -9.52 4.05
N ASN A 974 19.87 -8.23 3.69
CA ASN A 974 18.83 -7.62 2.87
C ASN A 974 19.20 -7.46 1.39
N GLU A 975 20.35 -7.99 0.95
CA GLU A 975 20.77 -8.00 -0.44
C GLU A 975 19.84 -8.86 -1.30
N LEU A 976 19.47 -8.36 -2.48
CA LEU A 976 18.55 -9.05 -3.40
C LEU A 976 19.07 -10.42 -3.85
N ILE A 977 20.39 -10.60 -3.93
CA ILE A 977 21.02 -11.87 -4.29
C ILE A 977 20.83 -12.90 -3.18
N TYR A 978 20.98 -12.50 -1.92
CA TYR A 978 20.76 -13.35 -0.76
C TYR A 978 19.31 -13.85 -0.71
N LEU A 979 18.32 -12.94 -0.77
CA LEU A 979 16.91 -13.30 -0.73
C LEU A 979 16.49 -14.20 -1.90
N ARG A 980 17.05 -13.97 -3.10
CA ARG A 980 16.84 -14.85 -4.26
C ARG A 980 17.40 -16.25 -4.03
N ASN A 981 18.60 -16.35 -3.44
CA ASN A 981 19.22 -17.64 -3.15
C ASN A 981 18.42 -18.43 -2.10
N VAL A 982 17.82 -17.76 -1.11
CA VAL A 982 16.89 -18.41 -0.16
C VAL A 982 15.73 -19.07 -0.92
N GLY A 983 14.98 -18.31 -1.72
CA GLY A 983 13.83 -18.84 -2.47
C GLY A 983 14.24 -19.94 -3.47
N TYR A 984 15.38 -19.76 -4.16
CA TYR A 984 15.90 -20.77 -5.09
C TYR A 984 16.29 -22.07 -4.38
N SER A 985 17.02 -22.02 -3.26
CA SER A 985 17.49 -23.22 -2.56
C SER A 985 16.35 -23.99 -1.89
N VAL A 986 15.36 -23.30 -1.30
CA VAL A 986 14.14 -23.92 -0.77
C VAL A 986 13.42 -24.69 -1.87
N PHE A 987 13.14 -24.03 -3.00
CA PHE A 987 12.43 -24.68 -4.11
C PHE A 987 13.26 -25.78 -4.77
N SER A 988 14.57 -25.58 -4.94
CA SER A 988 15.48 -26.56 -5.53
C SER A 988 15.58 -27.84 -4.69
N ALA A 989 15.57 -27.73 -3.35
CA ALA A 989 15.54 -28.90 -2.47
C ALA A 989 14.23 -29.70 -2.63
N MET A 990 13.09 -29.03 -2.79
CA MET A 990 11.82 -29.70 -3.11
C MET A 990 11.87 -30.40 -4.48
N ASN A 991 12.25 -29.65 -5.51
CA ASN A 991 12.26 -30.11 -6.90
C ASN A 991 13.25 -31.25 -7.16
N ALA A 992 14.33 -31.33 -6.37
CA ALA A 992 15.31 -32.42 -6.44
C ALA A 992 14.78 -33.77 -5.95
N VAL A 993 13.76 -33.77 -5.09
CA VAL A 993 13.08 -34.99 -4.62
C VAL A 993 11.82 -35.24 -5.43
N ASP A 994 11.08 -34.19 -5.74
CA ASP A 994 9.82 -34.24 -6.43
C ASP A 994 9.77 -33.21 -7.57
N SER A 995 10.03 -33.67 -8.78
CA SER A 995 10.02 -32.84 -10.01
C SER A 995 8.69 -32.17 -10.33
N LYS A 996 7.60 -32.53 -9.63
CA LYS A 996 6.27 -31.95 -9.78
C LYS A 996 5.89 -31.01 -8.65
N ALA A 997 6.84 -30.73 -7.74
CA ALA A 997 6.61 -29.93 -6.54
C ALA A 997 6.09 -28.52 -6.84
N ILE A 998 5.08 -28.12 -6.09
CA ILE A 998 4.54 -26.77 -6.01
C ILE A 998 4.77 -26.26 -4.59
N TRP A 999 5.42 -25.11 -4.48
CA TRP A 999 5.62 -24.43 -3.20
C TRP A 999 4.45 -23.50 -2.89
N LEU A 1000 3.69 -23.84 -1.86
CA LEU A 1000 2.69 -22.95 -1.25
C LEU A 1000 3.39 -22.09 -0.18
N MET A 1001 3.54 -20.79 -0.44
CA MET A 1001 4.22 -19.85 0.48
C MET A 1001 3.22 -18.92 1.15
N GLN A 1002 3.40 -18.65 2.45
CA GLN A 1002 2.60 -17.65 3.16
C GLN A 1002 3.05 -16.24 2.77
N ALA A 1003 2.12 -15.43 2.28
CA ALA A 1003 2.41 -14.03 1.93
C ALA A 1003 2.53 -13.09 3.15
N TRP A 1004 2.33 -13.59 4.39
CA TRP A 1004 2.33 -12.79 5.62
C TRP A 1004 3.63 -12.02 5.84
N LEU A 1005 4.78 -12.60 5.47
CA LEU A 1005 6.09 -11.96 5.56
C LEU A 1005 6.18 -10.63 4.77
N PHE A 1006 5.38 -10.46 3.71
CA PHE A 1006 5.32 -9.21 2.93
C PHE A 1006 4.43 -8.13 3.56
N VAL A 1007 3.68 -8.47 4.61
CA VAL A 1007 2.72 -7.59 5.31
C VAL A 1007 3.18 -7.26 6.73
N HIS A 1008 3.90 -8.18 7.38
CA HIS A 1008 4.27 -8.11 8.79
C HIS A 1008 5.22 -6.96 9.13
N ASP A 1009 6.21 -6.64 8.28
CA ASP A 1009 7.02 -5.44 8.50
C ASP A 1009 7.45 -4.75 7.21
N ILE A 1010 7.29 -3.45 7.22
CA ILE A 1010 6.77 -2.76 6.07
C ILE A 1010 7.34 -1.36 6.09
N THR A 1011 7.70 -0.83 4.93
CA THR A 1011 7.82 0.62 4.72
C THR A 1011 6.45 1.35 4.80
N PHE A 1012 5.41 0.72 5.36
CA PHE A 1012 3.99 1.15 5.41
C PHE A 1012 3.46 1.46 6.84
N TRP A 1013 3.62 0.62 7.87
CA TRP A 1013 3.34 0.82 9.30
C TRP A 1013 4.31 1.82 9.96
N THR A 1014 4.37 3.02 9.42
CA THR A 1014 5.05 4.13 10.11
C THR A 1014 4.29 4.48 11.40
N LYS A 1015 4.98 5.06 12.41
CA LYS A 1015 4.38 5.43 13.71
C LYS A 1015 3.08 6.25 13.58
N SER A 1016 2.91 7.04 12.52
CA SER A 1016 1.69 7.81 12.23
C SER A 1016 0.54 6.96 11.70
N ARG A 1017 0.81 5.87 10.98
CA ARG A 1017 -0.20 4.91 10.51
C ARG A 1017 -0.53 3.87 11.57
N VAL A 1018 0.43 3.48 12.40
CA VAL A 1018 0.19 2.71 13.62
C VAL A 1018 -0.61 3.54 14.62
N ARG A 1019 -0.27 4.82 14.84
CA ARG A 1019 -1.08 5.73 15.66
C ARG A 1019 -2.42 6.05 15.00
N ALA A 1020 -2.51 6.29 13.69
CA ALA A 1020 -3.79 6.47 13.00
C ALA A 1020 -4.65 5.23 13.19
N PHE A 1021 -4.19 4.04 12.83
CA PHE A 1021 -4.92 2.78 13.02
C PHE A 1021 -5.30 2.50 14.48
N LEU A 1022 -4.40 2.72 15.45
CA LEU A 1022 -4.66 2.52 16.88
C LEU A 1022 -5.47 3.65 17.54
N THR A 1023 -5.64 4.82 16.90
CA THR A 1023 -6.42 5.97 17.41
C THR A 1023 -7.62 6.36 16.54
N SER A 1024 -7.81 5.70 15.39
CA SER A 1024 -8.92 5.88 14.45
C SER A 1024 -10.00 4.81 14.61
N VAL A 1025 -9.86 3.93 15.60
CA VAL A 1025 -10.90 2.99 16.01
C VAL A 1025 -11.61 3.62 17.22
N PRO A 1026 -12.87 4.05 17.10
CA PRO A 1026 -13.74 4.16 18.26
C PRO A 1026 -13.77 2.79 18.94
N THR A 1027 -13.84 2.74 20.27
CA THR A 1027 -14.09 1.52 21.01
C THR A 1027 -15.38 0.86 20.49
N ILE A 1028 -15.19 -0.10 19.57
CA ILE A 1028 -16.16 -0.82 18.74
C ILE A 1028 -16.49 -0.10 17.40
N TRP A 1029 -16.32 -0.81 16.28
CA TRP A 1029 -16.57 -0.33 14.90
C TRP A 1029 -18.07 -0.30 14.51
N TYR A 1030 -18.96 -0.46 15.49
CA TYR A 1030 -20.41 -0.51 15.35
C TYR A 1030 -21.10 0.13 16.56
N ASP A 1031 -22.34 0.58 16.40
CA ASP A 1031 -23.10 1.21 17.48
C ASP A 1031 -23.50 0.18 18.56
N ARG A 1032 -23.00 0.38 19.78
CA ARG A 1032 -23.32 -0.44 20.97
C ARG A 1032 -24.83 -0.51 21.22
N LYS A 1033 -25.57 0.58 21.00
CA LYS A 1033 -27.02 0.63 21.23
C LYS A 1033 -27.76 -0.30 20.27
N ASN A 1034 -27.35 -0.32 19.01
CA ASN A 1034 -27.91 -1.24 18.02
C ASN A 1034 -27.64 -2.69 18.42
N PHE A 1035 -26.45 -2.99 18.96
CA PHE A 1035 -26.13 -4.32 19.45
C PHE A 1035 -26.99 -4.72 20.66
N TYR A 1036 -27.17 -3.84 21.66
CA TYR A 1036 -28.03 -4.12 22.82
C TYR A 1036 -29.51 -4.31 22.42
N SER A 1037 -30.00 -3.51 21.48
CA SER A 1037 -31.34 -3.66 20.90
C SER A 1037 -31.49 -5.00 20.16
N MET A 1038 -30.49 -5.38 19.36
CA MET A 1038 -30.44 -6.67 18.68
C MET A 1038 -30.44 -7.82 19.69
N TRP A 1039 -29.62 -7.76 20.73
CA TRP A 1039 -29.58 -8.77 21.80
C TRP A 1039 -30.95 -8.96 22.46
N ASN A 1040 -31.65 -7.86 22.79
CA ASN A 1040 -33.00 -7.92 23.34
C ASN A 1040 -34.02 -8.54 22.36
N VAL A 1041 -33.97 -8.17 21.08
CA VAL A 1041 -34.86 -8.73 20.05
C VAL A 1041 -34.56 -10.22 19.85
N PHE A 1042 -33.29 -10.61 19.81
CA PHE A 1042 -32.84 -11.99 19.64
C PHE A 1042 -33.33 -12.88 20.79
N LEU A 1043 -33.22 -12.44 22.05
CA LEU A 1043 -33.73 -13.18 23.21
C LEU A 1043 -35.26 -13.24 23.28
N LYS A 1044 -35.98 -12.28 22.69
CA LYS A 1044 -37.45 -12.37 22.53
C LYS A 1044 -37.87 -13.46 21.56
N ALA A 1045 -37.02 -13.85 20.62
CA ALA A 1045 -37.28 -14.93 19.67
C ALA A 1045 -37.17 -16.35 20.27
N ARG A 1046 -36.90 -16.48 21.59
CA ARG A 1046 -36.75 -17.78 22.28
C ARG A 1046 -37.98 -18.69 22.21
N TYR A 1047 -39.18 -18.12 22.10
CA TYR A 1047 -40.43 -18.89 22.02
C TYR A 1047 -40.44 -19.74 20.75
N GLY A 1048 -40.58 -21.06 20.91
CA GLY A 1048 -40.49 -22.04 19.81
C GLY A 1048 -39.06 -22.42 19.38
N ARG A 1049 -38.02 -21.86 20.02
CA ARG A 1049 -36.60 -22.13 19.68
C ARG A 1049 -35.77 -22.65 20.86
N GLY A 1050 -36.37 -22.82 22.04
CA GLY A 1050 -35.66 -23.16 23.28
C GLY A 1050 -34.86 -24.48 23.25
N ASN A 1051 -35.31 -25.46 22.47
CA ASN A 1051 -34.65 -26.75 22.30
C ASN A 1051 -33.61 -26.77 21.17
N ASN A 1052 -33.48 -25.69 20.39
CA ASN A 1052 -32.51 -25.62 19.30
C ASN A 1052 -31.11 -25.31 19.87
N THR A 1053 -30.19 -26.27 19.77
CA THR A 1053 -28.83 -26.17 20.32
C THR A 1053 -28.01 -25.05 19.67
N LEU A 1054 -28.18 -24.81 18.36
CA LEU A 1054 -27.52 -23.70 17.66
C LEU A 1054 -28.02 -22.34 18.16
N TYR A 1055 -29.33 -22.19 18.35
CA TYR A 1055 -29.90 -20.99 18.93
C TYR A 1055 -29.34 -20.74 20.35
N ARG A 1056 -29.21 -21.79 21.17
CA ARG A 1056 -28.62 -21.68 22.50
C ARG A 1056 -27.14 -21.31 22.46
N HIS A 1057 -26.38 -21.84 21.51
CA HIS A 1057 -24.99 -21.43 21.27
C HIS A 1057 -24.90 -19.93 20.98
N ASP A 1058 -25.72 -19.43 20.04
CA ASP A 1058 -25.78 -18.00 19.71
C ASP A 1058 -26.24 -17.13 20.88
N VAL A 1059 -27.13 -17.64 21.73
CA VAL A 1059 -27.55 -16.95 22.97
C VAL A 1059 -26.35 -16.74 23.90
N VAL A 1060 -25.45 -17.73 24.06
CA VAL A 1060 -24.22 -17.56 24.85
C VAL A 1060 -23.34 -16.50 24.21
N ASP A 1061 -23.06 -16.60 22.92
CA ASP A 1061 -22.07 -15.73 22.26
C ASP A 1061 -22.54 -14.27 22.19
N ILE A 1062 -23.81 -14.03 21.83
CA ILE A 1062 -24.38 -12.67 21.79
C ILE A 1062 -24.46 -12.07 23.20
N THR A 1063 -24.85 -12.86 24.22
CA THR A 1063 -24.92 -12.38 25.61
C THR A 1063 -23.54 -12.06 26.17
N ARG A 1064 -22.56 -12.93 25.92
CA ARG A 1064 -21.15 -12.72 26.27
C ARG A 1064 -20.61 -11.45 25.63
N GLN A 1065 -20.88 -11.23 24.34
CA GLN A 1065 -20.48 -10.02 23.64
C GLN A 1065 -21.14 -8.78 24.26
N ALA A 1066 -22.44 -8.82 24.56
CA ALA A 1066 -23.13 -7.70 25.21
C ALA A 1066 -22.49 -7.33 26.56
N LEU A 1067 -22.14 -8.33 27.38
CA LEU A 1067 -21.44 -8.12 28.64
C LEU A 1067 -20.05 -7.52 28.44
N GLN A 1068 -19.31 -7.94 27.41
CA GLN A 1068 -18.02 -7.31 27.09
C GLN A 1068 -18.18 -5.82 26.76
N LEU A 1069 -19.17 -5.44 25.95
CA LEU A 1069 -19.41 -4.01 25.64
C LEU A 1069 -19.79 -3.22 26.90
N MET A 1070 -20.55 -3.85 27.82
CA MET A 1070 -20.91 -3.23 29.10
C MET A 1070 -19.72 -3.11 30.05
N ALA A 1071 -18.79 -4.08 30.03
CA ALA A 1071 -17.55 -4.01 30.81
C ALA A 1071 -16.71 -2.80 30.40
N ASP A 1072 -16.64 -2.49 29.10
CA ASP A 1072 -15.99 -1.27 28.59
C ASP A 1072 -16.65 0.00 29.15
N ASP A 1073 -17.99 0.07 29.15
CA ASP A 1073 -18.73 1.24 29.68
C ASP A 1073 -18.47 1.44 31.18
N ILE A 1074 -18.45 0.35 31.94
CA ILE A 1074 -18.14 0.36 33.37
C ILE A 1074 -16.67 0.75 33.60
N TYR A 1075 -15.74 0.24 32.81
CA TYR A 1075 -14.32 0.57 32.91
C TYR A 1075 -14.06 2.08 32.71
N VAL A 1076 -14.67 2.69 31.68
CA VAL A 1076 -14.60 4.14 31.46
C VAL A 1076 -15.14 4.91 32.67
N THR A 1077 -16.24 4.44 33.27
CA THR A 1077 -16.81 5.04 34.48
C THR A 1077 -15.86 4.90 35.68
N ILE A 1078 -15.23 3.74 35.87
CA ILE A 1078 -14.23 3.50 36.92
C ILE A 1078 -13.06 4.48 36.79
N LEU A 1079 -12.54 4.69 35.57
CA LEU A 1079 -11.46 5.64 35.32
C LEU A 1079 -11.87 7.08 35.61
N ASP A 1080 -13.06 7.51 35.18
CA ASP A 1080 -13.57 8.86 35.49
C ASP A 1080 -13.71 9.07 37.00
N CYS A 1081 -14.27 8.09 37.71
CA CYS A 1081 -14.41 8.12 39.15
C CYS A 1081 -13.08 8.15 39.90
N TYR A 1082 -12.10 7.38 39.43
CA TYR A 1082 -10.74 7.41 39.96
C TYR A 1082 -10.09 8.78 39.74
N ASN A 1083 -10.20 9.36 38.55
CA ASN A 1083 -9.65 10.66 38.21
C ASN A 1083 -10.28 11.80 39.03
N LYS A 1084 -11.60 11.76 39.23
CA LYS A 1084 -12.35 12.69 40.08
C LYS A 1084 -12.17 12.42 41.59
N LYS A 1085 -11.44 11.37 41.95
CA LYS A 1085 -11.23 10.92 43.34
C LYS A 1085 -12.53 10.64 44.10
N ASN A 1086 -13.59 10.23 43.39
CA ASN A 1086 -14.88 9.89 43.98
C ASN A 1086 -14.88 8.43 44.44
N ILE A 1087 -14.44 8.18 45.68
CA ILE A 1087 -14.27 6.83 46.25
C ILE A 1087 -15.59 6.05 46.26
N THR A 1088 -16.72 6.69 46.61
CA THR A 1088 -18.02 6.00 46.73
C THR A 1088 -18.50 5.50 45.37
N ALA A 1089 -18.44 6.34 44.34
CA ALA A 1089 -18.85 5.95 43.00
C ALA A 1089 -17.84 5.01 42.31
N PHE A 1090 -16.54 5.16 42.61
CA PHE A 1090 -15.50 4.20 42.22
C PHE A 1090 -15.80 2.80 42.77
N ARG A 1091 -16.04 2.65 44.08
CA ARG A 1091 -16.37 1.35 44.71
C ARG A 1091 -17.61 0.73 44.09
N SER A 1092 -18.64 1.54 43.86
CA SER A 1092 -19.88 1.12 43.23
C SER A 1092 -19.64 0.53 41.82
N SER A 1093 -18.85 1.22 41.01
CA SER A 1093 -18.54 0.81 39.64
C SER A 1093 -17.57 -0.38 39.59
N ALA A 1094 -16.60 -0.44 40.51
CA ALA A 1094 -15.68 -1.57 40.68
C ALA A 1094 -16.44 -2.86 41.03
N ASN A 1095 -17.38 -2.78 41.99
CA ASN A 1095 -18.24 -3.93 42.32
C ASN A 1095 -19.12 -4.34 41.14
N ALA A 1096 -19.68 -3.39 40.40
CA ALA A 1096 -20.46 -3.69 39.21
C ALA A 1096 -19.62 -4.45 38.16
N LEU A 1097 -18.36 -4.09 37.94
CA LEU A 1097 -17.48 -4.83 37.03
C LEU A 1097 -17.22 -6.27 37.50
N LEU A 1098 -17.01 -6.48 38.80
CA LEU A 1098 -16.80 -7.83 39.37
C LEU A 1098 -18.07 -8.69 39.29
N GLU A 1099 -19.24 -8.11 39.53
CA GLU A 1099 -20.52 -8.79 39.31
C GLU A 1099 -20.76 -9.14 37.84
N LEU A 1100 -20.30 -8.28 36.90
CA LEU A 1100 -20.37 -8.56 35.48
C LEU A 1100 -19.53 -9.79 35.12
N PHE A 1101 -18.34 -9.95 35.71
CA PHE A 1101 -17.54 -11.16 35.54
C PHE A 1101 -18.25 -12.42 36.07
N ASP A 1102 -19.03 -12.32 37.15
CA ASP A 1102 -19.84 -13.43 37.65
C ASP A 1102 -20.97 -13.80 36.67
N ASP A 1103 -21.64 -12.79 36.11
CA ASP A 1103 -22.66 -13.01 35.08
C ASP A 1103 -22.04 -13.61 33.81
N LEU A 1104 -20.84 -13.15 33.41
CA LEU A 1104 -20.08 -13.68 32.29
C LEU A 1104 -19.67 -15.14 32.50
N GLU A 1105 -19.15 -15.48 33.68
CA GLU A 1105 -18.84 -16.87 34.05
C GLU A 1105 -20.11 -17.74 33.98
N SER A 1106 -21.24 -17.24 34.48
CA SER A 1106 -22.49 -18.00 34.51
C SER A 1106 -23.05 -18.33 33.12
N ILE A 1107 -23.01 -17.39 32.17
CA ILE A 1107 -23.49 -17.62 30.81
C ILE A 1107 -22.55 -18.55 30.04
N LEU A 1108 -21.23 -18.39 30.21
CA LEU A 1108 -20.22 -19.27 29.59
C LEU A 1108 -20.35 -20.71 30.10
N ALA A 1109 -20.56 -20.90 31.41
CA ALA A 1109 -20.72 -22.22 32.01
C ALA A 1109 -21.95 -22.98 31.48
N SER A 1110 -22.93 -22.28 30.91
CA SER A 1110 -24.14 -22.89 30.35
C SER A 1110 -23.97 -23.44 28.93
N GLY A 1111 -22.86 -23.17 28.25
CA GLY A 1111 -22.57 -23.64 26.89
C GLY A 1111 -21.38 -24.60 26.84
N SER A 1112 -21.57 -25.80 26.27
CA SER A 1112 -20.54 -26.85 26.22
C SER A 1112 -19.25 -26.44 25.48
N ASN A 1113 -19.36 -25.55 24.48
CA ASN A 1113 -18.23 -25.10 23.67
C ASN A 1113 -17.43 -23.96 24.34
N PHE A 1114 -17.87 -23.50 25.52
CA PHE A 1114 -17.30 -22.36 26.24
C PHE A 1114 -16.66 -22.76 27.57
N LEU A 1115 -16.28 -24.03 27.72
CA LEU A 1115 -15.73 -24.59 28.96
C LEU A 1115 -14.22 -24.82 28.84
N LEU A 1116 -13.44 -24.27 29.78
CA LEU A 1116 -12.01 -24.56 29.88
C LEU A 1116 -11.75 -26.06 30.11
N GLY A 1117 -12.62 -26.72 30.88
CA GLY A 1117 -12.47 -28.14 31.21
C GLY A 1117 -12.39 -29.02 29.98
N THR A 1118 -13.16 -28.73 28.93
CA THR A 1118 -13.14 -29.50 27.68
C THR A 1118 -11.78 -29.44 27.00
N TRP A 1119 -11.16 -28.26 26.92
CA TRP A 1119 -9.82 -28.06 26.34
C TRP A 1119 -8.74 -28.78 27.15
N LEU A 1120 -8.78 -28.67 28.48
CA LEU A 1120 -7.81 -29.32 29.35
C LEU A 1120 -7.98 -30.84 29.37
N ALA A 1121 -9.21 -31.34 29.28
CA ALA A 1121 -9.48 -32.78 29.18
C ALA A 1121 -8.90 -33.34 27.88
N GLN A 1122 -9.14 -32.68 26.74
CA GLN A 1122 -8.56 -33.08 25.45
C GLN A 1122 -7.03 -33.15 25.49
N ALA A 1123 -6.37 -32.15 26.08
CA ALA A 1123 -4.92 -32.17 26.23
C ALA A 1123 -4.43 -33.36 27.08
N LYS A 1124 -5.15 -33.67 28.16
CA LYS A 1124 -4.84 -34.80 29.04
C LYS A 1124 -5.11 -36.16 28.42
N ASP A 1125 -6.16 -36.29 27.60
CA ASP A 1125 -6.55 -37.54 26.95
C ASP A 1125 -5.53 -37.96 25.87
N MET A 1126 -4.64 -37.06 25.44
CA MET A 1126 -3.51 -37.38 24.56
C MET A 1126 -2.36 -38.08 25.29
N ALA A 1127 -2.28 -37.95 26.62
CA ALA A 1127 -1.20 -38.47 27.43
C ALA A 1127 -1.38 -39.97 27.75
N VAL A 1128 -0.28 -40.72 27.82
CA VAL A 1128 -0.30 -42.12 28.28
C VAL A 1128 0.09 -42.31 29.75
N ASP A 1129 0.69 -41.29 30.36
CA ASP A 1129 1.10 -41.30 31.75
C ASP A 1129 0.89 -39.94 32.43
N GLU A 1130 1.13 -39.89 33.74
CA GLU A 1130 0.91 -38.70 34.56
C GLU A 1130 1.89 -37.56 34.26
N GLU A 1131 3.10 -37.86 33.77
CA GLU A 1131 4.09 -36.84 33.42
C GLU A 1131 3.69 -36.10 32.15
N GLU A 1132 3.33 -36.84 31.10
CA GLU A 1132 2.74 -36.29 29.88
C GLU A 1132 1.44 -35.52 30.20
N ARG A 1133 0.59 -36.07 31.06
CA ARG A 1133 -0.69 -35.44 31.43
C ARG A 1133 -0.49 -34.06 32.04
N ARG A 1134 0.52 -33.90 32.92
CA ARG A 1134 0.89 -32.60 33.50
C ARG A 1134 1.52 -31.68 32.47
N SER A 1135 2.41 -32.19 31.63
CA SER A 1135 3.06 -31.41 30.58
C SER A 1135 2.05 -30.84 29.58
N TYR A 1136 1.11 -31.67 29.11
CA TYR A 1136 0.08 -31.26 28.15
C TYR A 1136 -0.94 -30.30 28.77
N GLU A 1137 -1.34 -30.51 30.04
CA GLU A 1137 -2.18 -29.54 30.74
C GLU A 1137 -1.47 -28.18 30.93
N TYR A 1138 -0.18 -28.19 31.26
CA TYR A 1138 0.64 -26.96 31.32
C TYR A 1138 0.67 -26.24 29.96
N ASN A 1139 0.94 -26.97 28.88
CA ASN A 1139 0.93 -26.43 27.51
C ASN A 1139 -0.43 -25.79 27.18
N ALA A 1140 -1.53 -26.50 27.48
CA ALA A 1140 -2.89 -26.05 27.20
C ALA A 1140 -3.28 -24.79 27.99
N ARG A 1141 -2.85 -24.66 29.25
CA ARG A 1141 -3.08 -23.48 30.10
C ARG A 1141 -2.21 -22.29 29.70
N ASN A 1142 -0.92 -22.53 29.47
CA ASN A 1142 0.04 -21.49 29.13
C ASN A 1142 -0.32 -20.83 27.80
N GLN A 1143 -0.65 -21.63 26.77
CA GLN A 1143 -0.96 -21.12 25.43
C GLN A 1143 -2.11 -20.09 25.44
N ILE A 1144 -3.17 -20.31 26.22
CA ILE A 1144 -4.32 -19.39 26.25
C ILE A 1144 -4.16 -18.22 27.23
N THR A 1145 -3.03 -18.14 27.95
CA THR A 1145 -2.74 -17.10 28.95
C THR A 1145 -1.37 -16.46 28.73
N LEU A 1146 -0.31 -16.94 29.38
CA LEU A 1146 1.02 -16.33 29.37
C LEU A 1146 1.74 -16.44 28.02
N TRP A 1147 1.45 -17.50 27.27
CA TRP A 1147 2.04 -17.81 25.96
C TRP A 1147 3.56 -18.06 25.98
N GLY A 1148 4.24 -17.85 27.11
CA GLY A 1148 5.63 -18.19 27.36
C GLY A 1148 5.87 -18.34 28.89
N PRO A 1149 7.10 -18.62 29.33
CA PRO A 1149 7.39 -18.80 30.75
C PRO A 1149 7.17 -17.53 31.59
N ASN A 1150 7.37 -16.34 31.01
CA ASN A 1150 7.31 -15.06 31.71
C ASN A 1150 6.23 -14.10 31.16
N GLY A 1151 5.29 -14.61 30.35
CA GLY A 1151 4.25 -13.78 29.77
C GLY A 1151 4.69 -13.06 28.49
N GLU A 1152 5.57 -13.68 27.70
CA GLU A 1152 6.21 -13.12 26.50
C GLU A 1152 5.19 -12.58 25.49
N ILE A 1153 4.05 -13.27 25.33
CA ILE A 1153 2.92 -12.82 24.50
C ILE A 1153 1.59 -12.99 25.25
N ARG A 1154 1.59 -12.47 26.48
CA ARG A 1154 0.46 -12.51 27.41
C ARG A 1154 -0.87 -12.13 26.75
N ASP A 1155 -1.88 -12.96 26.99
CA ASP A 1155 -3.26 -12.84 26.52
C ASP A 1155 -3.45 -12.92 24.99
N TYR A 1156 -2.44 -13.25 24.19
CA TYR A 1156 -2.56 -13.30 22.73
C TYR A 1156 -3.66 -14.26 22.26
N ALA A 1157 -3.65 -15.48 22.80
CA ALA A 1157 -4.65 -16.50 22.49
C ALA A 1157 -5.74 -16.60 23.57
N ASN A 1158 -6.08 -15.47 24.20
CA ASN A 1158 -7.11 -15.41 25.23
C ASN A 1158 -8.42 -16.06 24.76
N LYS A 1159 -9.14 -16.64 25.72
CA LYS A 1159 -10.44 -17.27 25.51
C LYS A 1159 -11.42 -16.73 26.52
N GLN A 1160 -12.63 -16.46 26.07
CA GLN A 1160 -13.74 -16.20 26.97
C GLN A 1160 -14.45 -17.51 27.29
N TRP A 1161 -13.86 -18.28 28.20
CA TRP A 1161 -14.37 -19.56 28.66
C TRP A 1161 -14.65 -19.54 30.16
N SER A 1162 -15.65 -20.32 30.57
CA SER A 1162 -15.91 -20.63 31.97
C SER A 1162 -14.67 -21.29 32.59
N GLY A 1163 -14.34 -20.87 33.81
CA GLY A 1163 -13.09 -21.21 34.49
C GLY A 1163 -11.95 -20.23 34.21
N VAL A 1164 -11.75 -19.80 32.95
CA VAL A 1164 -10.77 -18.73 32.64
C VAL A 1164 -11.28 -17.39 33.18
N MET A 1165 -12.57 -17.09 33.03
CA MET A 1165 -13.15 -15.87 33.60
C MET A 1165 -13.08 -15.87 35.13
N ALA A 1166 -13.48 -16.97 35.76
CA ALA A 1166 -13.48 -17.11 37.21
C ALA A 1166 -12.08 -17.06 37.86
N ASP A 1167 -11.10 -17.80 37.33
CA ASP A 1167 -9.82 -18.01 38.02
C ASP A 1167 -8.63 -17.27 37.40
N TYR A 1168 -8.78 -16.66 36.23
CA TYR A 1168 -7.72 -15.91 35.57
C TYR A 1168 -8.08 -14.42 35.41
N PHE A 1169 -9.15 -14.08 34.68
CA PHE A 1169 -9.47 -12.66 34.41
C PHE A 1169 -10.08 -11.92 35.60
N LYS A 1170 -11.08 -12.49 36.28
CA LYS A 1170 -11.73 -11.82 37.42
C LYS A 1170 -10.74 -11.52 38.56
N PRO A 1171 -9.86 -12.44 39.00
CA PRO A 1171 -8.90 -12.14 40.06
C PRO A 1171 -7.90 -11.04 39.67
N ARG A 1172 -7.50 -10.96 38.39
CA ARG A 1172 -6.62 -9.89 37.87
C ARG A 1172 -7.28 -8.53 38.04
N TRP A 1173 -8.53 -8.42 37.61
CA TRP A 1173 -9.32 -7.21 37.78
C TRP A 1173 -9.56 -6.87 39.25
N GLU A 1174 -9.86 -7.85 40.09
CA GLU A 1174 -10.06 -7.63 41.52
C GLU A 1174 -8.79 -7.07 42.20
N LEU A 1175 -7.62 -7.62 41.91
CA LEU A 1175 -6.33 -7.14 42.43
C LEU A 1175 -6.06 -5.70 41.95
N PHE A 1176 -6.27 -5.43 40.66
CA PHE A 1176 -6.10 -4.09 40.09
C PHE A 1176 -7.05 -3.06 40.71
N LEU A 1177 -8.34 -3.39 40.86
CA LEU A 1177 -9.35 -2.51 41.45
C LEU A 1177 -9.06 -2.24 42.93
N LYS A 1178 -8.62 -3.23 43.70
CA LYS A 1178 -8.17 -3.07 45.09
C LYS A 1178 -6.96 -2.14 45.19
N ALA A 1179 -6.01 -2.24 44.26
CA ALA A 1179 -4.84 -1.37 44.23
C ALA A 1179 -5.22 0.09 43.90
N LEU A 1180 -6.12 0.29 42.95
CA LEU A 1180 -6.70 1.61 42.65
C LEU A 1180 -7.43 2.19 43.87
N GLU A 1181 -8.25 1.40 44.55
CA GLU A 1181 -8.95 1.85 45.75
C GLU A 1181 -7.98 2.28 46.86
N LYS A 1182 -6.95 1.45 47.12
CA LYS A 1182 -5.90 1.74 48.09
C LYS A 1182 -5.20 3.06 47.78
N SER A 1183 -4.86 3.29 46.50
CA SER A 1183 -4.26 4.53 46.02
C SER A 1183 -5.18 5.74 46.26
N LEU A 1184 -6.49 5.61 46.01
CA LEU A 1184 -7.47 6.67 46.28
C LEU A 1184 -7.60 7.00 47.77
N VAL A 1185 -7.71 5.97 48.61
CA VAL A 1185 -7.90 6.14 50.07
C VAL A 1185 -6.66 6.72 50.72
N GLN A 1186 -5.48 6.20 50.37
CA GLN A 1186 -4.20 6.63 50.94
C GLN A 1186 -3.66 7.90 50.28
N ARG A 1187 -4.25 8.34 49.16
CA ARG A 1187 -3.78 9.46 48.33
C ARG A 1187 -2.35 9.30 47.84
N THR A 1188 -1.96 8.05 47.59
CA THR A 1188 -0.63 7.68 47.08
C THR A 1188 -0.68 7.47 45.57
N LYS A 1189 0.46 7.56 44.89
CA LYS A 1189 0.54 7.21 43.46
C LYS A 1189 0.42 5.70 43.28
N LEU A 1190 -0.23 5.28 42.21
CA LEU A 1190 -0.34 3.88 41.82
C LEU A 1190 1.00 3.37 41.30
N ASN A 1191 1.48 2.24 41.83
CA ASN A 1191 2.67 1.56 41.35
C ASN A 1191 2.28 0.44 40.38
N ILE A 1192 2.20 0.77 39.08
CA ILE A 1192 1.77 -0.19 38.05
C ILE A 1192 2.72 -1.39 37.95
N THR A 1193 4.03 -1.19 38.13
CA THR A 1193 5.02 -2.27 38.08
C THR A 1193 4.74 -3.30 39.16
N GLU A 1194 4.59 -2.85 40.42
CA GLU A 1194 4.26 -3.74 41.54
C GLU A 1194 2.92 -4.47 41.34
N ILE A 1195 1.91 -3.79 40.78
CA ILE A 1195 0.62 -4.42 40.49
C ILE A 1195 0.75 -5.50 39.42
N ASN A 1196 1.49 -5.22 38.35
CA ASN A 1196 1.74 -6.20 37.29
C ASN A 1196 2.54 -7.40 37.82
N ASP A 1197 3.56 -7.16 38.64
CA ASP A 1197 4.36 -8.21 39.28
C ASP A 1197 3.47 -9.07 40.19
N ARG A 1198 2.61 -8.45 40.99
CA ARG A 1198 1.66 -9.17 41.84
C ARG A 1198 0.66 -9.96 41.02
N ILE A 1199 0.10 -9.39 39.96
CA ILE A 1199 -0.80 -10.12 39.06
C ILE A 1199 -0.10 -11.36 38.48
N PHE A 1200 1.13 -11.21 38.00
CA PHE A 1200 1.89 -12.31 37.42
C PHE A 1200 2.11 -13.44 38.44
N HIS A 1201 2.64 -13.11 39.63
CA HIS A 1201 3.03 -14.10 40.64
C HIS A 1201 1.86 -14.66 41.48
N GLU A 1202 0.81 -13.86 41.73
CA GLU A 1202 -0.33 -14.28 42.57
C GLU A 1202 -1.44 -14.97 41.76
N ILE A 1203 -1.51 -14.74 40.44
CA ILE A 1203 -2.65 -15.19 39.63
C ILE A 1203 -2.20 -15.93 38.37
N GLU A 1204 -1.40 -15.31 37.51
CA GLU A 1204 -1.21 -15.82 36.15
C GLU A 1204 -0.29 -17.04 36.09
N GLN A 1205 0.83 -16.95 36.81
CA GLN A 1205 1.75 -18.07 36.95
C GLN A 1205 1.08 -19.22 37.74
N PRO A 1206 0.44 -18.99 38.92
CA PRO A 1206 -0.32 -20.05 39.60
C PRO A 1206 -1.40 -20.70 38.75
N PHE A 1207 -2.16 -19.94 37.96
CA PHE A 1207 -3.18 -20.50 37.05
C PHE A 1207 -2.55 -21.46 36.03
N THR A 1208 -1.38 -21.09 35.49
CA THR A 1208 -0.65 -21.86 34.49
C THR A 1208 -0.16 -23.20 35.03
N PHE A 1209 0.34 -23.22 36.27
CA PHE A 1209 0.84 -24.44 36.93
C PHE A 1209 -0.23 -25.20 37.72
N SER A 1210 -1.45 -24.69 37.79
CA SER A 1210 -2.54 -25.31 38.53
C SER A 1210 -2.96 -26.65 37.92
N THR A 1211 -3.37 -27.58 38.77
CA THR A 1211 -4.00 -28.86 38.38
C THR A 1211 -5.49 -28.88 38.69
N LYS A 1212 -6.10 -27.71 38.95
CA LYS A 1212 -7.53 -27.57 39.24
C LYS A 1212 -8.36 -28.18 38.11
N ILE A 1213 -9.26 -29.10 38.46
CA ILE A 1213 -10.19 -29.73 37.53
C ILE A 1213 -11.35 -28.78 37.26
N TYR A 1214 -11.66 -28.57 35.98
CA TYR A 1214 -12.80 -27.77 35.52
C TYR A 1214 -13.89 -28.66 34.93
N PRO A 1215 -15.18 -28.27 35.04
CA PRO A 1215 -16.27 -29.02 34.43
C PRO A 1215 -16.12 -29.16 32.92
N ILE A 1216 -16.47 -30.34 32.40
CA ILE A 1216 -16.58 -30.65 30.96
C ILE A 1216 -18.03 -30.68 30.48
N GLU A 1217 -18.98 -30.57 31.41
CA GLU A 1217 -20.41 -30.52 31.13
C GLU A 1217 -20.96 -29.14 31.45
N ALA A 1218 -21.86 -28.66 30.60
CA ALA A 1218 -22.52 -27.38 30.77
C ALA A 1218 -23.45 -27.39 32.00
N LYS A 1219 -23.55 -26.26 32.70
CA LYS A 1219 -24.37 -26.10 33.89
C LYS A 1219 -25.35 -24.94 33.76
N GLY A 1220 -26.61 -25.21 34.09
CA GLY A 1220 -27.69 -24.23 34.08
C GLY A 1220 -28.36 -24.06 32.71
N ASP A 1221 -29.54 -23.45 32.70
CA ASP A 1221 -30.25 -23.16 31.45
C ASP A 1221 -29.76 -21.83 30.85
N THR A 1222 -29.17 -21.92 29.66
CA THR A 1222 -28.61 -20.82 28.88
C THR A 1222 -29.60 -19.66 28.67
N ILE A 1223 -30.86 -19.96 28.35
CA ILE A 1223 -31.85 -18.94 28.01
C ILE A 1223 -32.32 -18.24 29.27
N ASP A 1224 -32.60 -18.99 30.33
CA ASP A 1224 -33.00 -18.44 31.63
C ASP A 1224 -31.90 -17.56 32.22
N ILE A 1225 -30.63 -17.98 32.11
CA ILE A 1225 -29.47 -17.18 32.54
C ILE A 1225 -29.38 -15.90 31.70
N ALA A 1226 -29.43 -15.98 30.37
CA ALA A 1226 -29.40 -14.80 29.51
C ALA A 1226 -30.55 -13.83 29.79
N MET A 1227 -31.76 -14.34 30.05
CA MET A 1227 -32.94 -13.54 30.41
C MET A 1227 -32.77 -12.84 31.76
N LYS A 1228 -32.14 -13.50 32.75
CA LYS A 1228 -31.79 -12.85 34.03
C LYS A 1228 -30.77 -11.74 33.81
N ILE A 1229 -29.71 -12.02 33.04
CA ILE A 1229 -28.63 -11.06 32.74
C ILE A 1229 -29.18 -9.82 32.03
N ILE A 1230 -29.96 -9.98 30.95
CA ILE A 1230 -30.52 -8.82 30.23
C ILE A 1230 -31.45 -8.00 31.13
N SER A 1231 -32.24 -8.65 32.00
CA SER A 1231 -33.12 -7.95 32.94
C SER A 1231 -32.36 -7.12 33.98
N LYS A 1232 -31.15 -7.57 34.35
CA LYS A 1232 -30.25 -6.90 35.29
C LYS A 1232 -29.53 -5.71 34.65
N TRP A 1233 -29.03 -5.86 33.43
CA TRP A 1233 -28.13 -4.88 32.83
C TRP A 1233 -28.79 -3.90 31.85
N PHE A 1234 -29.88 -4.28 31.17
CA PHE A 1234 -30.49 -3.48 30.09
C PHE A 1234 -31.81 -2.81 30.50
N LYS A 1235 -31.94 -1.49 30.30
CA LYS A 1235 -33.22 -0.74 30.35
C LYS A 1235 -33.73 -0.60 28.91
N GLY A 1236 -34.85 -1.23 28.58
CA GLY A 1236 -35.53 -0.97 27.30
C GLY A 1236 -35.97 0.50 27.21
N GLU A 1237 -35.91 1.09 26.01
CA GLU A 1237 -36.37 2.46 25.78
C GLU A 1237 -37.89 2.59 26.03
N SER A 1238 -38.29 3.45 26.97
CA SER A 1238 -39.59 4.11 26.92
C SER A 1238 -39.46 5.31 25.99
N ALA A 1239 -40.35 5.43 25.01
CA ALA A 1239 -40.42 6.60 24.14
C ALA A 1239 -40.46 7.89 24.99
N SER A 1240 -39.61 8.85 24.64
CA SER A 1240 -39.38 10.17 25.27
C SER A 1240 -38.47 10.21 26.52
N SER A 1241 -37.17 10.44 26.31
CA SER A 1241 -36.39 11.58 26.89
C SER A 1241 -34.87 11.34 26.78
N SER A 1242 -34.16 12.34 26.26
CA SER A 1242 -32.71 12.65 26.34
C SER A 1242 -31.67 11.51 26.50
N LEU A 1243 -30.75 11.46 25.53
CA LEU A 1243 -29.53 10.65 25.48
C LEU A 1243 -28.64 10.81 26.74
N SER A 1244 -28.59 9.82 27.65
CA SER A 1244 -27.36 9.52 28.43
C SER A 1244 -27.30 8.21 29.25
N SER A 1245 -28.32 7.33 29.36
CA SER A 1245 -28.09 6.07 30.11
C SER A 1245 -28.97 4.88 29.69
N SER A 1246 -28.38 3.92 28.96
CA SER A 1246 -29.01 2.63 28.61
C SER A 1246 -28.80 1.52 29.66
N LEU A 1247 -28.05 1.79 30.73
CA LEU A 1247 -27.71 0.80 31.77
C LEU A 1247 -28.72 0.84 32.93
N LYS A 1248 -29.20 -0.35 33.33
CA LYS A 1248 -30.22 -0.49 34.38
C LYS A 1248 -29.67 -0.47 35.80
N SER A 1249 -28.43 -0.94 35.98
CA SER A 1249 -27.88 -1.26 37.29
C SER A 1249 -27.94 -0.07 38.25
N SER A 1250 -28.72 -0.22 39.33
CA SER A 1250 -28.76 0.68 40.49
C SER A 1250 -27.41 0.83 41.19
N SER A 1251 -26.44 -0.01 40.81
CA SER A 1251 -25.09 -0.08 41.36
C SER A 1251 -24.09 0.83 40.62
N ILE A 1252 -24.43 1.42 39.47
CA ILE A 1252 -23.54 2.35 38.76
C ILE A 1252 -23.95 3.78 39.11
N LYS A 1253 -23.23 4.40 40.05
CA LYS A 1253 -23.40 5.82 40.38
C LYS A 1253 -22.56 6.65 39.42
N THR A 1254 -23.17 7.63 38.76
CA THR A 1254 -22.43 8.60 37.96
C THR A 1254 -21.45 9.38 38.83
N CYS A 1255 -20.24 9.52 38.33
CA CYS A 1255 -19.30 10.54 38.76
C CYS A 1255 -19.58 11.87 38.03
#